data_AF-A0A535FJA9-F1
#
_entry.id   AF-A0A535FJA9-F1
#
_cell.length_a   1.000
_cell.length_b   1.000
_cell.length_c   1.000
_cell.angle_alpha   90.00
_cell.angle_beta   90.00
_cell.angle_gamma   90.00
#
_symmetry.space_group_name_H-M   'P 1'
#
loop_
_entity.id
_entity.type
_entity.pdbx_description
1 polymer ?
#
loop_
_entity_poly.entity_id
_entity_poly.type
_entity_poly.pdbx_seq_one_letter_code
_entity_poly.pdbx_strand_id
1 'polypeptide(L)'
;MREKRTQLESNAASSQESVQQQVGLAPQTHRLNFRDPNQREAHRQKFMTWLPKVLHDAPGMQWDRLASRVMGYLIRTVADNPDAIAITLALGCAIDAVKNKSLLTYCQHLTGLLARLRSDYGMNDLKQLSTRQIWDRFVEGRTLSRHEVNLLIVYEALAAVHMRRYLEGLSQRQLVCWQPYVLPLLPTGFIEKQAQRKTVETASKERRKAQSDVILPLFPLLVEIAQLRKQAAERLVKEFQKHRDRAIAGEIPLPYHFQYADRLFSVTQDASSVASVKLLEREVIHSLTLWNRTSWVGSHPKQYSRDICREAEQQLGAYAPSHTLYFLQYQGNPENLLWCGDVIAKRGFGRETDGTERGSKRKDFDVSRPGILTPPRSDSQWLKHASRVELSAIIFEPESLYRAALFATALATLALTNGSRLNELLQVSADRFETLVIDELKDQQPTGRKIGILVQHLLPKGSRQESERQFFLIGEVAGRLLTEIGQLLETTHDGMIPVVHPHDNSKEEDLYPEPYLFQWNASADGRLGLLTNGDVGYLLRFLFHGLTLTTRSGTPIRVVTHLLRHVLATHIRTVKNVPAEAVAYLLHHRVMLEGSSRALSVSEATAYYSRMPLERLLALLFEAQSQLASSHMSSYLQVPPPRTLEQMDAALRQIFEQWGLIGPTVFGYCGAGVCVRPDNRALCLGCPHLVPHSGVSSKTKTNHC
;
A
#
# COMPACT_ATOMS: atom_id res chain seq x y z
N MET A 1 17.09 -77.58 12.30
CA MET A 1 15.64 -77.38 12.51
C MET A 1 15.38 -76.07 13.27
N ARG A 2 15.62 -74.90 12.65
CA ARG A 2 15.50 -73.60 13.33
C ARG A 2 14.70 -72.53 12.55
N GLU A 3 14.17 -72.87 11.38
CA GLU A 3 13.42 -71.95 10.50
C GLU A 3 11.89 -72.11 10.55
N LYS A 4 11.38 -73.18 11.19
CA LYS A 4 9.93 -73.35 11.42
C LYS A 4 9.42 -72.74 12.74
N ARG A 5 10.28 -72.07 13.52
CA ARG A 5 9.89 -71.40 14.77
C ARG A 5 9.62 -69.90 14.59
N THR A 6 10.25 -69.28 13.59
CA THR A 6 10.19 -67.83 13.32
C THR A 6 8.93 -67.35 12.59
N GLN A 7 8.12 -68.26 12.01
CA GLN A 7 6.87 -67.92 11.31
C GLN A 7 5.60 -68.03 12.18
N LEU A 8 5.71 -68.54 13.41
CA LEU A 8 4.57 -68.63 14.35
C LEU A 8 4.55 -67.46 15.37
N GLU A 9 5.67 -66.78 15.57
CA GLU A 9 5.78 -65.61 16.45
C GLU A 9 5.41 -64.29 15.72
N SER A 10 5.44 -64.27 14.38
CA SER A 10 5.09 -63.07 13.58
C SER A 10 3.59 -62.79 13.45
N ASN A 11 2.73 -63.78 13.65
CA ASN A 11 1.28 -63.65 13.45
C ASN A 11 0.47 -63.42 14.73
N ALA A 12 1.12 -63.42 15.91
CA ALA A 12 0.46 -63.23 17.20
C ALA A 12 0.46 -61.77 17.71
N ALA A 13 1.37 -60.93 17.20
CA ALA A 13 1.53 -59.53 17.66
C ALA A 13 0.65 -58.50 16.91
N SER A 14 -0.15 -58.93 15.91
CA SER A 14 -0.85 -58.02 14.98
C SER A 14 -2.36 -57.88 15.23
N SER A 15 -2.88 -58.28 16.40
CA SER A 15 -4.35 -58.38 16.60
C SER A 15 -4.88 -58.02 17.99
N GLN A 16 -4.06 -57.46 18.90
CA GLN A 16 -4.50 -57.10 20.25
C GLN A 16 -3.96 -55.74 20.74
N GLU A 17 -4.17 -54.67 19.98
CA GLU A 17 -4.00 -53.30 20.49
C GLU A 17 -4.92 -52.29 19.75
N SER A 18 -6.20 -52.63 19.61
CA SER A 18 -7.19 -51.79 18.91
C SER A 18 -8.60 -51.76 19.54
N VAL A 19 -8.73 -52.16 20.81
CA VAL A 19 -9.99 -52.09 21.56
C VAL A 19 -9.76 -51.59 22.99
N GLN A 20 -9.69 -50.26 23.17
CA GLN A 20 -10.21 -49.48 24.33
C GLN A 20 -9.54 -48.10 24.42
N GLN A 21 -10.08 -47.10 23.69
CA GLN A 21 -10.32 -45.74 24.20
C GLN A 21 -11.09 -44.89 23.16
N GLN A 22 -12.30 -45.33 22.80
CA GLN A 22 -13.30 -44.41 22.26
C GLN A 22 -13.93 -43.62 23.42
N VAL A 23 -13.17 -42.66 23.95
CA VAL A 23 -13.76 -41.53 24.69
C VAL A 23 -14.14 -40.48 23.66
N GLY A 24 -15.40 -40.05 23.68
CA GLY A 24 -16.01 -39.27 22.60
C GLY A 24 -15.37 -37.90 22.36
N LEU A 25 -14.40 -37.83 21.45
CA LEU A 25 -14.07 -36.61 20.74
C LEU A 25 -15.06 -36.46 19.58
N ALA A 26 -16.00 -35.53 19.71
CA ALA A 26 -16.84 -35.11 18.60
C ALA A 26 -15.94 -34.75 17.40
N PRO A 27 -16.27 -35.16 16.16
CA PRO A 27 -15.42 -34.88 15.01
C PRO A 27 -15.28 -33.36 14.88
N GLN A 28 -14.06 -32.85 15.08
CA GLN A 28 -13.76 -31.44 14.84
C GLN A 28 -14.03 -31.17 13.36
N THR A 29 -15.19 -30.58 13.05
CA THR A 29 -15.59 -30.26 11.68
C THR A 29 -14.61 -29.24 11.12
N HIS A 30 -13.59 -29.73 10.40
CA HIS A 30 -12.50 -28.91 9.91
C HIS A 30 -13.08 -27.78 9.06
N ARG A 31 -12.91 -26.53 9.53
CA ARG A 31 -13.68 -25.39 9.02
C ARG A 31 -13.17 -25.00 7.63
N LEU A 32 -13.82 -25.55 6.59
CA LEU A 32 -13.51 -25.35 5.17
C LEU A 32 -13.07 -23.91 4.86
N ASN A 33 -11.87 -23.78 4.30
CA ASN A 33 -11.24 -22.49 4.06
C ASN A 33 -11.53 -22.01 2.64
N PHE A 34 -12.64 -21.29 2.47
CA PHE A 34 -13.08 -20.69 1.20
C PHE A 34 -12.10 -19.69 0.52
N ARG A 35 -10.85 -19.60 0.99
CA ARG A 35 -9.72 -18.94 0.31
C ARG A 35 -8.71 -19.90 -0.31
N ASP A 36 -8.76 -21.20 0.00
CA ASP A 36 -7.86 -22.23 -0.53
C ASP A 36 -8.36 -22.75 -1.89
N PRO A 37 -7.62 -22.54 -3.00
CA PRO A 37 -7.97 -23.12 -4.30
C PRO A 37 -7.99 -24.64 -4.31
N ASN A 38 -7.16 -25.32 -3.50
CA ASN A 38 -7.08 -26.79 -3.49
C ASN A 38 -8.36 -27.43 -2.95
N GLN A 39 -9.12 -26.69 -2.13
CA GLN A 39 -10.43 -27.11 -1.60
C GLN A 39 -11.59 -26.74 -2.54
N ARG A 40 -11.34 -26.30 -3.80
CA ARG A 40 -12.39 -25.82 -4.72
C ARG A 40 -13.57 -26.76 -4.88
N GLU A 41 -13.33 -28.07 -4.99
CA GLU A 41 -14.43 -29.02 -5.18
C GLU A 41 -15.21 -29.25 -3.88
N ALA A 42 -14.54 -29.29 -2.72
CA ALA A 42 -15.22 -29.29 -1.41
C ALA A 42 -16.03 -27.99 -1.18
N HIS A 43 -15.57 -26.85 -1.69
CA HIS A 43 -16.33 -25.59 -1.68
C HIS A 43 -17.58 -25.67 -2.55
N ARG A 44 -17.48 -26.23 -3.76
CA ARG A 44 -18.63 -26.48 -4.66
C ARG A 44 -19.63 -27.42 -4.01
N GLN A 45 -19.18 -28.59 -3.54
CA GLN A 45 -20.05 -29.57 -2.87
C GLN A 45 -20.79 -28.93 -1.70
N LYS A 46 -20.08 -28.24 -0.78
CA LYS A 46 -20.72 -27.57 0.35
C LYS A 46 -21.65 -26.43 -0.05
N PHE A 47 -21.34 -25.71 -1.13
CA PHE A 47 -22.23 -24.68 -1.66
C PHE A 47 -23.51 -25.29 -2.25
N MET A 48 -23.40 -26.34 -3.08
CA MET A 48 -24.55 -27.01 -3.66
C MET A 48 -25.41 -27.73 -2.61
N THR A 49 -24.83 -28.22 -1.51
CA THR A 49 -25.57 -28.75 -0.36
C THR A 49 -26.35 -27.66 0.39
N TRP A 50 -25.81 -26.44 0.46
CA TRP A 50 -26.47 -25.30 1.11
C TRP A 50 -27.48 -24.57 0.21
N LEU A 51 -27.24 -24.55 -1.11
CA LEU A 51 -28.01 -23.78 -2.09
C LEU A 51 -29.52 -24.10 -1.95
N PRO A 52 -30.38 -23.09 -1.69
CA PRO A 52 -31.82 -23.30 -1.55
C PRO A 52 -32.39 -24.08 -2.73
N LYS A 53 -33.18 -25.13 -2.46
CA LYS A 53 -33.65 -26.10 -3.49
C LYS A 53 -34.22 -25.43 -4.74
N VAL A 54 -35.02 -24.37 -4.59
CA VAL A 54 -35.60 -23.61 -5.70
C VAL A 54 -34.53 -23.09 -6.68
N LEU A 55 -33.34 -22.70 -6.20
CA LEU A 55 -32.24 -22.16 -7.02
C LEU A 55 -31.45 -23.23 -7.78
N HIS A 56 -31.62 -24.52 -7.48
CA HIS A 56 -31.06 -25.59 -8.34
C HIS A 56 -31.77 -25.61 -9.70
N ASP A 57 -33.07 -25.30 -9.72
CA ASP A 57 -33.91 -25.28 -10.92
C ASP A 57 -33.83 -23.94 -11.68
N ALA A 58 -32.93 -23.03 -11.30
CA ALA A 58 -32.75 -21.71 -11.92
C ALA A 58 -32.22 -21.86 -13.37
N PRO A 59 -33.04 -21.60 -14.41
CA PRO A 59 -32.65 -21.87 -15.79
C PRO A 59 -31.40 -21.08 -16.18
N GLY A 60 -30.43 -21.74 -16.80
CA GLY A 60 -29.21 -21.10 -17.33
C GLY A 60 -28.16 -20.64 -16.29
N MET A 61 -28.38 -20.83 -14.98
CA MET A 61 -27.41 -20.41 -13.96
C MET A 61 -26.28 -21.43 -13.75
N GLN A 62 -25.03 -21.00 -13.95
CA GLN A 62 -23.83 -21.85 -13.79
C GLN A 62 -23.18 -21.63 -12.42
N TRP A 63 -23.83 -22.17 -11.39
CA TRP A 63 -23.41 -22.06 -9.98
C TRP A 63 -21.99 -22.59 -9.71
N ASP A 64 -21.53 -23.55 -10.50
CA ASP A 64 -20.20 -24.15 -10.44
C ASP A 64 -19.05 -23.17 -10.79
N ARG A 65 -19.36 -22.07 -11.49
CA ARG A 65 -18.44 -20.96 -11.81
C ARG A 65 -18.27 -19.97 -10.67
N LEU A 66 -19.24 -19.88 -9.74
CA LEU A 66 -19.23 -18.89 -8.67
C LEU A 66 -17.98 -19.04 -7.77
N ALA A 67 -17.14 -18.01 -7.66
CA ALA A 67 -15.87 -18.12 -6.93
C ALA A 67 -16.03 -18.53 -5.46
N SER A 68 -15.08 -19.32 -4.95
CA SER A 68 -15.09 -19.90 -3.60
C SER A 68 -15.30 -18.85 -2.51
N ARG A 69 -14.76 -17.64 -2.69
CA ARG A 69 -14.92 -16.53 -1.75
C ARG A 69 -16.37 -16.02 -1.67
N VAL A 70 -17.13 -16.06 -2.77
CA VAL A 70 -18.54 -15.66 -2.82
C VAL A 70 -19.41 -16.77 -2.23
N MET A 71 -19.19 -18.03 -2.65
CA MET A 71 -19.82 -19.21 -2.03
C MET A 71 -19.66 -19.19 -0.50
N GLY A 72 -18.42 -19.01 -0.03
CA GLY A 72 -18.09 -18.94 1.38
C GLY A 72 -18.57 -17.68 2.10
N TYR A 73 -18.97 -16.62 1.41
CA TYR A 73 -19.67 -15.49 2.05
C TYR A 73 -21.16 -15.81 2.18
N LEU A 74 -21.77 -16.32 1.12
CA LEU A 74 -23.17 -16.74 1.11
C LEU A 74 -23.47 -17.73 2.25
N ILE A 75 -22.71 -18.83 2.33
CA ILE A 75 -22.88 -19.87 3.35
C ILE A 75 -22.65 -19.36 4.79
N ARG A 76 -21.83 -18.32 5.01
CA ARG A 76 -21.45 -17.86 6.36
C ARG A 76 -22.15 -16.58 6.83
N THR A 77 -22.88 -15.91 5.96
CA THR A 77 -23.42 -14.57 6.24
C THR A 77 -24.79 -14.33 5.61
N VAL A 78 -25.13 -15.06 4.54
CA VAL A 78 -26.44 -14.96 3.87
C VAL A 78 -27.34 -16.16 4.19
N ALA A 79 -26.78 -17.29 4.63
CA ALA A 79 -27.53 -18.51 4.99
C ALA A 79 -28.75 -18.26 5.90
N ASP A 80 -28.56 -17.49 6.97
CA ASP A 80 -29.60 -17.20 7.96
C ASP A 80 -30.33 -15.87 7.68
N ASN A 81 -30.12 -15.27 6.51
CA ASN A 81 -30.74 -14.00 6.11
C ASN A 81 -32.14 -14.26 5.50
N PRO A 82 -33.19 -13.51 5.89
CA PRO A 82 -34.53 -13.69 5.31
C PRO A 82 -34.57 -13.49 3.78
N ASP A 83 -33.63 -12.74 3.22
CA ASP A 83 -33.54 -12.44 1.78
C ASP A 83 -32.54 -13.37 1.05
N ALA A 84 -32.13 -14.49 1.67
CA ALA A 84 -31.07 -15.37 1.16
C ALA A 84 -31.28 -15.82 -0.29
N ILE A 85 -32.51 -16.18 -0.67
CA ILE A 85 -32.85 -16.61 -2.02
C ILE A 85 -32.71 -15.45 -3.01
N ALA A 86 -33.24 -14.28 -2.68
CA ALA A 86 -33.18 -13.08 -3.55
C ALA A 86 -31.75 -12.58 -3.73
N ILE A 87 -30.94 -12.55 -2.65
CA ILE A 87 -29.51 -12.20 -2.70
C ILE A 87 -28.76 -13.18 -3.59
N THR A 88 -28.97 -14.48 -3.39
CA THR A 88 -28.26 -15.53 -4.16
C THR A 88 -28.66 -15.50 -5.64
N LEU A 89 -29.96 -15.35 -5.93
CA LEU A 89 -30.50 -15.20 -7.29
C LEU A 89 -29.89 -13.98 -8.00
N ALA A 90 -29.87 -12.82 -7.35
CA ALA A 90 -29.34 -11.58 -7.93
C ALA A 90 -27.86 -11.70 -8.32
N LEU A 91 -27.09 -12.45 -7.52
CA LEU A 91 -25.68 -12.73 -7.80
C LEU A 91 -25.52 -13.79 -8.89
N GLY A 92 -26.39 -14.80 -8.94
CA GLY A 92 -26.49 -15.77 -10.02
C GLY A 92 -26.66 -15.10 -11.39
N CYS A 93 -27.57 -14.13 -11.48
CA CYS A 93 -27.79 -13.31 -12.67
C CYS A 93 -26.56 -12.46 -13.10
N ALA A 94 -25.57 -12.30 -12.23
CA ALA A 94 -24.39 -11.46 -12.45
C ALA A 94 -23.07 -12.25 -12.64
N ILE A 95 -23.07 -13.59 -12.51
CA ILE A 95 -21.86 -14.44 -12.52
C ILE A 95 -20.96 -14.17 -13.74
N ASP A 96 -21.50 -14.26 -14.96
CA ASP A 96 -20.71 -14.07 -16.18
C ASP A 96 -20.55 -12.59 -16.60
N ALA A 97 -21.25 -11.67 -15.93
CA ALA A 97 -21.22 -10.24 -16.25
C ALA A 97 -20.22 -9.45 -15.38
N VAL A 98 -19.87 -9.97 -14.20
CA VAL A 98 -19.14 -9.23 -13.16
C VAL A 98 -18.00 -10.08 -12.59
N LYS A 99 -16.79 -9.51 -12.57
CA LYS A 99 -15.59 -10.12 -11.94
C LYS A 99 -15.85 -10.61 -10.53
N ASN A 100 -15.25 -11.71 -10.11
CA ASN A 100 -15.51 -12.35 -8.81
C ASN A 100 -15.26 -11.43 -7.61
N LYS A 101 -14.21 -10.61 -7.65
CA LYS A 101 -13.94 -9.60 -6.60
C LYS A 101 -15.04 -8.53 -6.53
N SER A 102 -15.58 -8.11 -7.68
CA SER A 102 -16.71 -7.18 -7.76
C SER A 102 -18.02 -7.87 -7.36
N LEU A 103 -18.23 -9.13 -7.72
CA LEU A 103 -19.41 -9.93 -7.36
C LEU A 103 -19.47 -10.18 -5.84
N LEU A 104 -18.33 -10.45 -5.20
CA LEU A 104 -18.22 -10.49 -3.73
C LEU A 104 -18.58 -9.14 -3.10
N THR A 105 -18.14 -8.03 -3.70
CA THR A 105 -18.47 -6.68 -3.24
C THR A 105 -19.96 -6.38 -3.43
N TYR A 106 -20.57 -6.83 -4.53
CA TYR A 106 -22.01 -6.72 -4.79
C TYR A 106 -22.81 -7.51 -3.77
N CYS A 107 -22.40 -8.74 -3.46
CA CYS A 107 -22.98 -9.58 -2.42
C CYS A 107 -22.95 -8.88 -1.06
N GLN A 108 -21.81 -8.31 -0.67
CA GLN A 108 -21.64 -7.59 0.60
C GLN A 108 -22.50 -6.33 0.67
N HIS A 109 -22.53 -5.54 -0.41
CA HIS A 109 -23.34 -4.32 -0.49
C HIS A 109 -24.84 -4.62 -0.45
N LEU A 110 -25.33 -5.60 -1.21
CA LEU A 110 -26.75 -5.98 -1.22
C LEU A 110 -27.17 -6.54 0.15
N THR A 111 -26.39 -7.47 0.72
CA THR A 111 -26.68 -8.07 2.04
C THR A 111 -26.72 -6.99 3.12
N GLY A 112 -25.74 -6.08 3.13
CA GLY A 112 -25.68 -4.97 4.09
C GLY A 112 -26.81 -3.95 3.91
N LEU A 113 -27.19 -3.64 2.67
CA LEU A 113 -28.31 -2.73 2.38
C LEU A 113 -29.63 -3.35 2.84
N LEU A 114 -29.94 -4.59 2.45
CA LEU A 114 -31.19 -5.25 2.82
C LEU A 114 -31.29 -5.42 4.34
N ALA A 115 -30.24 -5.90 5.01
CA ALA A 115 -30.19 -6.00 6.47
C ALA A 115 -30.50 -4.65 7.14
N ARG A 116 -29.93 -3.55 6.63
CA ARG A 116 -30.17 -2.20 7.13
C ARG A 116 -31.60 -1.70 6.86
N LEU A 117 -32.18 -2.00 5.70
CA LEU A 117 -33.57 -1.66 5.39
C LEU A 117 -34.55 -2.39 6.32
N ARG A 118 -34.21 -3.61 6.77
CA ARG A 118 -34.96 -4.33 7.81
C ARG A 118 -34.78 -3.71 9.19
N SER A 119 -33.54 -3.53 9.65
CA SER A 119 -33.25 -3.06 11.03
C SER A 119 -33.62 -1.60 11.28
N ASP A 120 -33.27 -0.70 10.36
CA ASP A 120 -33.32 0.75 10.59
C ASP A 120 -34.61 1.39 10.02
N TYR A 121 -35.24 0.75 9.02
CA TYR A 121 -36.34 1.34 8.23
C TYR A 121 -37.64 0.52 8.22
N GLY A 122 -37.65 -0.63 8.91
CA GLY A 122 -38.84 -1.45 9.15
C GLY A 122 -39.33 -2.26 7.95
N MET A 123 -38.42 -2.67 7.05
CA MET A 123 -38.76 -3.58 5.94
C MET A 123 -39.04 -5.00 6.46
N ASN A 124 -40.27 -5.47 6.25
CA ASN A 124 -40.70 -6.82 6.62
C ASN A 124 -40.71 -7.80 5.42
N ASP A 125 -41.02 -7.31 4.22
CA ASP A 125 -41.06 -8.09 2.97
C ASP A 125 -40.34 -7.29 1.86
N LEU A 126 -39.55 -7.97 1.02
CA LEU A 126 -38.90 -7.39 -0.16
C LEU A 126 -39.90 -6.66 -1.07
N LYS A 127 -41.14 -7.15 -1.18
CA LYS A 127 -42.20 -6.50 -1.98
C LYS A 127 -42.49 -5.06 -1.55
N GLN A 128 -42.17 -4.68 -0.31
CA GLN A 128 -42.33 -3.31 0.17
C GLN A 128 -41.38 -2.33 -0.57
N LEU A 129 -40.25 -2.81 -1.11
CA LEU A 129 -39.34 -2.02 -1.94
C LEU A 129 -39.90 -1.67 -3.32
N SER A 130 -40.96 -2.34 -3.77
CA SER A 130 -41.75 -1.90 -4.94
C SER A 130 -42.50 -0.60 -4.67
N THR A 131 -42.70 -0.24 -3.40
CA THR A 131 -43.34 1.01 -2.99
C THR A 131 -42.29 2.04 -2.62
N ARG A 132 -42.65 3.32 -2.75
CA ARG A 132 -41.75 4.43 -2.46
C ARG A 132 -41.46 4.60 -0.96
N GLN A 133 -42.33 4.09 -0.08
CA GLN A 133 -42.35 4.41 1.35
C GLN A 133 -41.03 4.07 2.08
N ILE A 134 -40.47 2.88 1.87
CA ILE A 134 -39.20 2.48 2.50
C ILE A 134 -38.04 3.34 1.96
N TRP A 135 -38.05 3.65 0.66
CA TRP A 135 -37.02 4.47 0.02
C TRP A 135 -37.08 5.94 0.44
N ASP A 136 -38.27 6.51 0.60
CA ASP A 136 -38.44 7.88 1.09
C ASP A 136 -37.97 7.97 2.56
N ARG A 137 -38.36 7.05 3.45
CA ARG A 137 -37.79 6.94 4.82
C ARG A 137 -36.26 6.79 4.81
N PHE A 138 -35.72 6.05 3.84
CA PHE A 138 -34.27 5.86 3.72
C PHE A 138 -33.52 7.18 3.45
N VAL A 139 -34.13 8.18 2.81
CA VAL A 139 -33.52 9.49 2.52
C VAL A 139 -34.08 10.65 3.35
N GLU A 140 -35.12 10.41 4.15
CA GLU A 140 -35.86 11.44 4.88
C GLU A 140 -34.94 12.27 5.79
N GLY A 141 -35.03 13.60 5.66
CA GLY A 141 -34.28 14.57 6.47
C GLY A 141 -32.75 14.56 6.33
N ARG A 142 -32.16 13.76 5.41
CA ARG A 142 -30.69 13.54 5.40
C ARG A 142 -30.06 13.47 4.02
N THR A 143 -28.85 14.03 3.91
CA THR A 143 -27.99 13.83 2.73
C THR A 143 -27.26 12.48 2.82
N LEU A 144 -27.41 11.64 1.80
CA LEU A 144 -26.72 10.35 1.77
C LEU A 144 -25.20 10.49 1.63
N SER A 145 -24.47 9.60 2.30
CA SER A 145 -23.03 9.47 2.09
C SER A 145 -22.72 8.82 0.73
N ARG A 146 -21.52 9.06 0.20
CA ARG A 146 -21.05 8.39 -1.03
C ARG A 146 -21.04 6.86 -0.93
N HIS A 147 -20.89 6.30 0.28
CA HIS A 147 -20.99 4.85 0.47
C HIS A 147 -22.43 4.37 0.25
N GLU A 148 -23.42 5.05 0.84
CA GLU A 148 -24.84 4.71 0.68
C GLU A 148 -25.32 4.89 -0.77
N VAL A 149 -24.89 5.95 -1.46
CA VAL A 149 -25.15 6.11 -2.90
C VAL A 149 -24.56 4.94 -3.71
N ASN A 150 -23.36 4.46 -3.35
CA ASN A 150 -22.79 3.26 -3.99
C ASN A 150 -23.57 1.97 -3.66
N LEU A 151 -24.21 1.85 -2.48
CA LEU A 151 -25.10 0.72 -2.17
C LEU A 151 -26.31 0.73 -3.11
N LEU A 152 -26.94 1.90 -3.29
CA LEU A 152 -28.09 2.07 -4.21
C LEU A 152 -27.71 1.81 -5.68
N ILE A 153 -26.53 2.26 -6.13
CA ILE A 153 -26.03 1.98 -7.49
C ILE A 153 -25.82 0.47 -7.71
N VAL A 154 -25.32 -0.26 -6.72
CA VAL A 154 -25.15 -1.72 -6.80
C VAL A 154 -26.51 -2.43 -6.80
N TYR A 155 -27.43 -2.00 -5.94
CA TYR A 155 -28.80 -2.51 -5.91
C TYR A 155 -29.49 -2.34 -7.27
N GLU A 156 -29.41 -1.13 -7.86
CA GLU A 156 -30.00 -0.83 -9.17
C GLU A 156 -29.34 -1.64 -10.30
N ALA A 157 -28.02 -1.81 -10.29
CA ALA A 157 -27.34 -2.66 -11.27
C ALA A 157 -27.82 -4.12 -11.19
N LEU A 158 -28.00 -4.66 -9.98
CA LEU A 158 -28.51 -6.01 -9.77
C LEU A 158 -29.97 -6.15 -10.21
N ALA A 159 -30.86 -5.25 -9.79
CA ALA A 159 -32.29 -5.30 -10.10
C ALA A 159 -32.59 -4.95 -11.57
N ALA A 160 -32.16 -3.77 -12.02
CA ALA A 160 -32.56 -3.19 -13.31
C ALA A 160 -31.75 -3.70 -14.51
N VAL A 161 -30.54 -4.23 -14.30
CA VAL A 161 -29.67 -4.74 -15.39
C VAL A 161 -29.53 -6.25 -15.34
N HIS A 162 -28.97 -6.81 -14.26
CA HIS A 162 -28.63 -8.23 -14.20
C HIS A 162 -29.87 -9.14 -14.07
N MET A 163 -30.73 -8.91 -13.07
CA MET A 163 -31.97 -9.68 -12.89
C MET A 163 -32.95 -9.44 -14.03
N ARG A 164 -33.09 -8.19 -14.51
CA ARG A 164 -33.94 -7.89 -15.67
C ARG A 164 -33.55 -8.70 -16.91
N ARG A 165 -32.27 -8.67 -17.31
CA ARG A 165 -31.76 -9.42 -18.47
C ARG A 165 -31.94 -10.93 -18.30
N TYR A 166 -31.84 -11.43 -17.08
CA TYR A 166 -32.12 -12.83 -16.76
C TYR A 166 -33.60 -13.19 -16.99
N LEU A 167 -34.52 -12.38 -16.43
CA LEU A 167 -35.97 -12.57 -16.57
C LEU A 167 -36.44 -12.47 -18.02
N GLU A 168 -35.86 -11.56 -18.81
CA GLU A 168 -36.15 -11.42 -20.25
C GLU A 168 -35.85 -12.70 -21.07
N GLY A 169 -35.02 -13.62 -20.56
CA GLY A 169 -34.74 -14.92 -21.15
C GLY A 169 -35.64 -16.09 -20.69
N LEU A 170 -36.64 -15.84 -19.83
CA LEU A 170 -37.47 -16.88 -19.22
C LEU A 170 -38.85 -17.01 -19.88
N SER A 171 -39.39 -18.24 -19.89
CA SER A 171 -40.79 -18.49 -20.27
C SER A 171 -41.77 -17.92 -19.23
N GLN A 172 -43.02 -17.67 -19.63
CA GLN A 172 -44.06 -17.16 -18.71
C GLN A 172 -44.24 -18.03 -17.46
N ARG A 173 -44.18 -19.36 -17.59
CA ARG A 173 -44.27 -20.28 -16.43
C ARG A 173 -43.10 -20.09 -15.47
N GLN A 174 -41.89 -19.92 -15.98
CA GLN A 174 -40.69 -19.66 -15.16
C GLN A 174 -40.76 -18.28 -14.51
N LEU A 175 -41.19 -17.24 -15.24
CA LEU A 175 -41.36 -15.88 -14.69
C LEU A 175 -42.24 -15.88 -13.44
N VAL A 176 -43.38 -16.58 -13.45
CA VAL A 176 -44.26 -16.71 -12.26
C VAL A 176 -43.55 -17.37 -11.08
N CYS A 177 -42.72 -18.40 -11.31
CA CYS A 177 -41.94 -19.05 -10.26
C CYS A 177 -40.87 -18.13 -9.65
N TRP A 178 -40.26 -17.25 -10.45
CA TRP A 178 -39.15 -16.39 -10.02
C TRP A 178 -39.58 -15.05 -9.45
N GLN A 179 -40.75 -14.53 -9.85
CA GLN A 179 -41.27 -13.22 -9.45
C GLN A 179 -41.21 -12.92 -7.93
N PRO A 180 -41.44 -13.87 -6.99
CA PRO A 180 -41.35 -13.60 -5.55
C PRO A 180 -39.95 -13.26 -5.04
N TYR A 181 -38.90 -13.61 -5.79
CA TYR A 181 -37.49 -13.47 -5.39
C TYR A 181 -36.75 -12.37 -6.16
N VAL A 182 -37.43 -11.67 -7.07
CA VAL A 182 -36.86 -10.56 -7.85
C VAL A 182 -36.74 -9.33 -6.96
N LEU A 183 -35.57 -8.67 -6.98
CA LEU A 183 -35.38 -7.38 -6.33
C LEU A 183 -36.24 -6.31 -7.04
N PRO A 184 -37.15 -5.59 -6.35
CA PRO A 184 -37.91 -4.51 -6.96
C PRO A 184 -37.01 -3.38 -7.46
N LEU A 185 -37.38 -2.76 -8.58
CA LEU A 185 -36.66 -1.61 -9.14
C LEU A 185 -36.72 -0.42 -8.18
N LEU A 186 -35.68 0.43 -8.18
CA LEU A 186 -35.78 1.72 -7.50
C LEU A 186 -36.83 2.62 -8.19
N PRO A 187 -37.45 3.56 -7.46
CA PRO A 187 -38.34 4.55 -8.05
C PRO A 187 -37.62 5.34 -9.17
N THR A 188 -38.32 5.66 -10.26
CA THR A 188 -37.71 6.26 -11.45
C THR A 188 -36.95 7.55 -11.15
N GLY A 189 -35.62 7.51 -11.34
CA GLY A 189 -34.73 8.63 -11.08
C GLY A 189 -34.35 8.85 -9.61
N PHE A 190 -34.66 7.91 -8.71
CA PHE A 190 -34.40 8.01 -7.27
C PHE A 190 -32.93 8.35 -6.95
N ILE A 191 -31.98 7.68 -7.62
CA ILE A 191 -30.54 7.90 -7.43
C ILE A 191 -30.13 9.34 -7.78
N GLU A 192 -30.68 9.89 -8.86
CA GLU A 192 -30.29 11.23 -9.35
C GLU A 192 -31.02 12.35 -8.60
N LYS A 193 -32.31 12.16 -8.28
CA LYS A 193 -33.18 13.21 -7.70
C LYS A 193 -33.24 13.17 -6.17
N GLN A 194 -33.41 12.00 -5.55
CA GLN A 194 -33.60 11.85 -4.09
C GLN A 194 -32.29 11.54 -3.35
N ALA A 195 -31.51 10.58 -3.84
CA ALA A 195 -30.17 10.30 -3.31
C ALA A 195 -29.13 11.38 -3.71
N GLN A 196 -29.54 12.38 -4.50
CA GLN A 196 -28.77 13.53 -4.94
C GLN A 196 -27.35 13.17 -5.44
N ARG A 197 -27.24 12.10 -6.23
CA ARG A 197 -25.95 11.57 -6.67
C ARG A 197 -25.01 12.64 -7.24
N LYS A 198 -25.51 13.55 -8.09
CA LYS A 198 -24.70 14.65 -8.64
C LYS A 198 -24.14 15.56 -7.55
N THR A 199 -24.93 15.94 -6.54
CA THR A 199 -24.49 16.73 -5.39
C THR A 199 -23.41 15.99 -4.59
N VAL A 200 -23.61 14.69 -4.32
CA VAL A 200 -22.64 13.85 -3.59
C VAL A 200 -21.33 13.66 -4.39
N GLU A 201 -21.42 13.51 -5.72
CA GLU A 201 -20.26 13.46 -6.60
C GLU A 201 -19.51 14.80 -6.66
N THR A 202 -20.22 15.92 -6.75
CA THR A 202 -19.65 17.28 -6.75
C THR A 202 -18.98 17.59 -5.41
N ALA A 203 -19.66 17.40 -4.27
CA ALA A 203 -19.06 17.54 -2.94
C ALA A 203 -17.84 16.62 -2.75
N SER A 204 -17.83 15.43 -3.37
CA SER A 204 -16.67 14.54 -3.36
C SER A 204 -15.52 15.04 -4.27
N LYS A 205 -15.81 15.73 -5.38
CA LYS A 205 -14.82 16.40 -6.23
C LYS A 205 -14.23 17.62 -5.52
N GLU A 206 -15.07 18.47 -4.93
CA GLU A 206 -14.67 19.65 -4.15
C GLU A 206 -13.83 19.26 -2.94
N ARG A 207 -14.21 18.23 -2.18
CA ARG A 207 -13.39 17.71 -1.07
C ARG A 207 -12.03 17.22 -1.55
N ARG A 208 -11.94 16.54 -2.69
CA ARG A 208 -10.64 16.15 -3.27
C ARG A 208 -9.83 17.37 -3.70
N LYS A 209 -10.46 18.36 -4.34
CA LYS A 209 -9.81 19.62 -4.72
C LYS A 209 -9.24 20.33 -3.49
N ALA A 210 -10.04 20.55 -2.46
CA ALA A 210 -9.60 21.19 -1.21
C ALA A 210 -8.47 20.43 -0.49
N GLN A 211 -8.40 19.10 -0.63
CA GLN A 211 -7.26 18.30 -0.14
C GLN A 211 -6.02 18.46 -1.02
N SER A 212 -6.19 18.44 -2.34
CA SER A 212 -5.11 18.63 -3.32
C SER A 212 -4.54 20.05 -3.31
N ASP A 213 -5.36 21.09 -3.10
CA ASP A 213 -4.93 22.49 -3.01
C ASP A 213 -3.98 22.72 -1.82
N VAL A 214 -4.09 21.92 -0.75
CA VAL A 214 -3.14 21.92 0.39
C VAL A 214 -1.90 21.11 0.09
N ILE A 215 -2.03 19.92 -0.52
CA ILE A 215 -0.89 19.03 -0.77
C ILE A 215 -0.04 19.47 -1.97
N LEU A 216 -0.61 20.11 -2.99
CA LEU A 216 0.10 20.55 -4.20
C LEU A 216 1.33 21.42 -3.92
N PRO A 217 1.27 22.49 -3.10
CA PRO A 217 2.47 23.24 -2.71
C PRO A 217 3.40 22.45 -1.76
N LEU A 218 2.91 21.43 -1.06
CA LEU A 218 3.71 20.55 -0.19
C LEU A 218 4.32 19.36 -0.93
N PHE A 219 3.99 19.14 -2.20
CA PHE A 219 4.46 17.99 -2.99
C PHE A 219 6.00 17.84 -2.96
N PRO A 220 6.81 18.90 -3.16
CA PRO A 220 8.26 18.89 -2.93
C PRO A 220 8.68 18.27 -1.60
N LEU A 221 8.11 18.78 -0.51
CA LEU A 221 8.47 18.42 0.85
C LEU A 221 8.06 16.97 1.19
N LEU A 222 6.95 16.47 0.62
CA LEU A 222 6.54 15.08 0.82
C LEU A 222 7.47 14.08 0.13
N VAL A 223 8.05 14.44 -1.03
CA VAL A 223 9.11 13.63 -1.68
C VAL A 223 10.38 13.62 -0.82
N GLU A 224 10.79 14.78 -0.32
CA GLU A 224 11.98 14.94 0.52
C GLU A 224 11.85 14.18 1.86
N ILE A 225 10.74 14.36 2.58
CA ILE A 225 10.44 13.65 3.84
C ILE A 225 10.45 12.12 3.62
N ALA A 226 9.92 11.62 2.51
CA ALA A 226 9.93 10.20 2.20
C ALA A 226 11.36 9.64 2.07
N GLN A 227 12.28 10.41 1.48
CA GLN A 227 13.68 10.04 1.34
C GLN A 227 14.43 10.15 2.69
N LEU A 228 14.30 11.28 3.39
CA LEU A 228 14.96 11.51 4.69
C LEU A 228 14.57 10.45 5.74
N ARG A 229 13.30 10.02 5.76
CA ARG A 229 12.81 8.97 6.65
C ARG A 229 13.38 7.58 6.29
N LYS A 230 13.51 7.25 5.00
CA LYS A 230 14.22 6.03 4.56
C LYS A 230 15.69 6.08 5.00
N GLN A 231 16.38 7.19 4.77
CA GLN A 231 17.79 7.37 5.14
C GLN A 231 18.02 7.27 6.66
N ALA A 232 17.15 7.86 7.50
CA ALA A 232 17.25 7.73 8.95
C ALA A 232 17.08 6.28 9.42
N ALA A 233 16.11 5.55 8.86
CA ALA A 233 15.95 4.12 9.13
C ALA A 233 17.15 3.30 8.60
N GLU A 234 17.75 3.72 7.47
CA GLU A 234 18.94 3.07 6.87
C GLU A 234 20.19 3.22 7.76
N ARG A 235 20.43 4.41 8.33
CA ARG A 235 21.56 4.64 9.24
C ARG A 235 21.41 3.81 10.51
N LEU A 236 20.21 3.82 11.12
CA LEU A 236 19.91 2.99 12.29
C LEU A 236 20.10 1.49 12.03
N VAL A 237 19.59 0.97 10.90
CA VAL A 237 19.72 -0.47 10.61
C VAL A 237 21.17 -0.87 10.30
N LYS A 238 21.98 0.01 9.69
CA LYS A 238 23.40 -0.27 9.44
C LYS A 238 24.22 -0.33 10.73
N GLU A 239 24.02 0.60 11.67
CA GLU A 239 24.66 0.52 12.98
C GLU A 239 24.18 -0.69 13.79
N PHE A 240 22.88 -1.04 13.71
CA PHE A 240 22.36 -2.28 14.29
C PHE A 240 23.04 -3.53 13.70
N GLN A 241 23.12 -3.65 12.36
CA GLN A 241 23.73 -4.80 11.68
C GLN A 241 25.22 -4.92 12.02
N LYS A 242 25.97 -3.83 11.94
CA LYS A 242 27.38 -3.74 12.37
C LYS A 242 27.60 -4.25 13.79
N HIS A 243 26.76 -3.88 14.76
CA HIS A 243 26.89 -4.39 16.13
C HIS A 243 26.37 -5.83 16.30
N ARG A 244 25.30 -6.21 15.60
CA ARG A 244 24.80 -7.60 15.55
C ARG A 244 25.87 -8.55 15.03
N ASP A 245 26.51 -8.22 13.92
CA ASP A 245 27.45 -9.10 13.23
C ASP A 245 28.71 -9.31 14.07
N ARG A 246 29.17 -8.27 14.78
CA ARG A 246 30.22 -8.38 15.81
C ARG A 246 29.81 -9.25 17.01
N ALA A 247 28.54 -9.21 17.42
CA ALA A 247 28.03 -10.09 18.49
C ALA A 247 27.91 -11.55 18.01
N ILE A 248 27.55 -11.78 16.73
CA ILE A 248 27.55 -13.11 16.10
C ILE A 248 28.98 -13.66 16.00
N ALA A 249 29.96 -12.82 15.67
CA ALA A 249 31.38 -13.17 15.66
C ALA A 249 32.01 -13.37 17.06
N GLY A 250 31.27 -13.09 18.14
CA GLY A 250 31.76 -13.19 19.51
C GLY A 250 32.70 -12.08 19.96
N GLU A 251 32.85 -11.00 19.18
CA GLU A 251 33.73 -9.86 19.51
C GLU A 251 33.21 -9.00 20.67
N ILE A 252 31.89 -9.01 20.89
CA ILE A 252 31.23 -8.22 21.93
C ILE A 252 30.26 -9.09 22.74
N PRO A 253 30.22 -8.96 24.08
CA PRO A 253 29.24 -9.65 24.92
C PRO A 253 27.86 -9.01 24.78
N LEU A 254 26.81 -9.77 25.10
CA LEU A 254 25.43 -9.25 25.19
C LEU A 254 24.94 -9.27 26.65
N PRO A 255 24.21 -8.23 27.12
CA PRO A 255 23.85 -7.00 26.41
C PRO A 255 25.05 -6.11 26.06
N TYR A 256 24.99 -5.46 24.90
CA TYR A 256 25.99 -4.49 24.46
C TYR A 256 25.41 -3.09 24.39
N HIS A 257 25.91 -2.15 25.20
CA HIS A 257 25.51 -0.75 25.15
C HIS A 257 26.35 0.03 24.15
N PHE A 258 25.71 0.87 23.34
CA PHE A 258 26.38 1.76 22.39
C PHE A 258 25.60 3.06 22.17
N GLN A 259 26.32 4.07 21.69
CA GLN A 259 25.76 5.35 21.30
C GLN A 259 26.18 5.68 19.87
N TYR A 260 25.26 6.26 19.09
CA TYR A 260 25.59 6.83 17.79
C TYR A 260 24.84 8.15 17.59
N ALA A 261 25.47 9.09 16.89
CA ALA A 261 24.88 10.37 16.53
C ALA A 261 24.12 10.27 15.20
N ASP A 262 22.92 10.84 15.15
CA ASP A 262 22.07 10.89 13.97
C ASP A 262 21.43 12.29 13.82
N ARG A 263 20.81 12.53 12.67
CA ARG A 263 20.05 13.73 12.34
C ARG A 263 18.60 13.35 12.10
N LEU A 264 17.72 13.85 12.97
CA LEU A 264 16.28 13.71 12.81
C LEU A 264 15.70 14.92 12.10
N PHE A 265 14.79 14.64 11.18
CA PHE A 265 14.08 15.63 10.39
C PHE A 265 12.61 15.66 10.79
N SER A 266 12.16 16.83 11.23
CA SER A 266 10.77 17.11 11.55
C SER A 266 10.27 18.30 10.72
N VAL A 267 9.00 18.66 10.90
CA VAL A 267 8.34 19.75 10.19
C VAL A 267 7.70 20.68 11.22
N THR A 268 7.69 21.98 10.96
CA THR A 268 7.01 22.96 11.84
C THR A 268 5.55 22.58 12.09
N GLN A 269 5.20 22.32 13.36
CA GLN A 269 3.86 21.81 13.73
C GLN A 269 2.79 22.91 13.72
N ASP A 270 3.15 24.13 14.14
CA ASP A 270 2.23 25.28 14.27
C ASP A 270 2.12 26.14 13.00
N ALA A 271 2.41 25.56 11.83
CA ALA A 271 2.41 26.27 10.55
C ALA A 271 0.98 26.65 10.11
N SER A 272 0.57 27.90 10.36
CA SER A 272 -0.75 28.43 10.00
C SER A 272 -0.97 28.57 8.48
N SER A 273 0.09 28.45 7.68
CA SER A 273 0.03 28.42 6.21
C SER A 273 1.09 27.49 5.62
N VAL A 274 0.88 27.02 4.39
CA VAL A 274 1.88 26.19 3.68
C VAL A 274 3.22 26.91 3.52
N ALA A 275 3.22 28.23 3.32
CA ALA A 275 4.45 29.02 3.19
C ALA A 275 5.27 29.11 4.50
N SER A 276 4.66 28.81 5.66
CA SER A 276 5.34 28.72 6.96
C SER A 276 5.81 27.30 7.33
N VAL A 277 5.56 26.31 6.46
CA VAL A 277 6.03 24.93 6.65
C VAL A 277 7.52 24.87 6.33
N LYS A 278 8.33 24.47 7.31
CA LYS A 278 9.78 24.32 7.18
C LYS A 278 10.23 22.95 7.67
N LEU A 279 11.23 22.39 7.00
CA LEU A 279 12.00 21.25 7.51
C LEU A 279 12.87 21.73 8.68
N LEU A 280 12.93 20.94 9.74
CA LEU A 280 13.75 21.20 10.93
C LEU A 280 14.71 20.01 11.11
N GLU A 281 16.01 20.26 10.98
CA GLU A 281 17.06 19.30 11.34
C GLU A 281 17.39 19.44 12.83
N ARG A 282 17.54 18.30 13.52
CA ARG A 282 18.03 18.23 14.90
C ARG A 282 19.03 17.09 15.02
N GLU A 283 20.21 17.38 15.54
CA GLU A 283 21.16 16.33 15.94
C GLU A 283 20.68 15.64 17.23
N VAL A 284 20.82 14.32 17.26
CA VAL A 284 20.35 13.44 18.34
C VAL A 284 21.40 12.36 18.57
N ILE A 285 21.75 12.13 19.84
CA ILE A 285 22.55 10.98 20.23
C ILE A 285 21.59 9.86 20.66
N HIS A 286 21.60 8.74 19.97
CA HIS A 286 20.80 7.58 20.31
C HIS A 286 21.53 6.72 21.33
N SER A 287 20.95 6.56 22.52
CA SER A 287 21.42 5.65 23.57
C SER A 287 20.72 4.30 23.42
N LEU A 288 21.46 3.27 23.01
CA LEU A 288 20.93 1.98 22.57
C LEU A 288 21.64 0.82 23.28
N THR A 289 20.88 -0.25 23.53
CA THR A 289 21.42 -1.52 24.01
C THR A 289 20.99 -2.64 23.07
N LEU A 290 21.96 -3.37 22.53
CA LEU A 290 21.74 -4.57 21.72
C LEU A 290 21.50 -5.77 22.63
N TRP A 291 20.44 -6.51 22.31
CA TRP A 291 20.00 -7.70 23.02
C TRP A 291 19.78 -8.87 22.07
N ASN A 292 19.85 -10.08 22.60
CA ASN A 292 19.19 -11.25 22.03
C ASN A 292 18.24 -11.86 23.08
N ARG A 293 17.53 -12.93 22.73
CA ARG A 293 16.57 -13.57 23.65
C ARG A 293 17.21 -14.08 24.95
N THR A 294 18.41 -14.67 24.87
CA THR A 294 19.07 -15.30 26.02
C THR A 294 19.64 -14.26 26.96
N SER A 295 20.32 -13.22 26.45
CA SER A 295 20.84 -12.14 27.29
C SER A 295 19.71 -11.35 27.97
N TRP A 296 18.58 -11.13 27.27
CA TRP A 296 17.42 -10.45 27.87
C TRP A 296 16.83 -11.23 29.06
N VAL A 297 16.64 -12.54 28.92
CA VAL A 297 16.15 -13.39 30.04
C VAL A 297 17.19 -13.45 31.16
N GLY A 298 18.47 -13.61 30.83
CA GLY A 298 19.58 -13.66 31.80
C GLY A 298 19.76 -12.38 32.61
N SER A 299 19.44 -11.21 32.05
CA SER A 299 19.42 -9.94 32.80
C SER A 299 18.12 -9.70 33.59
N HIS A 300 17.05 -10.45 33.31
CA HIS A 300 15.74 -10.30 33.98
C HIS A 300 15.24 -11.61 34.66
N PRO A 301 16.09 -12.40 35.35
CA PRO A 301 15.75 -13.78 35.75
C PRO A 301 14.61 -13.84 36.77
N LYS A 302 14.37 -12.76 37.53
CA LYS A 302 13.25 -12.64 38.49
C LYS A 302 11.88 -12.48 37.82
N GLN A 303 11.85 -12.20 36.51
CA GLN A 303 10.62 -11.90 35.75
C GLN A 303 10.16 -13.06 34.86
N TYR A 304 10.94 -14.13 34.80
CA TYR A 304 10.66 -15.34 34.02
C TYR A 304 10.54 -16.56 34.95
N SER A 305 9.89 -17.63 34.48
CA SER A 305 9.85 -18.89 35.25
C SER A 305 11.21 -19.59 35.24
N ARG A 306 11.46 -20.45 36.23
CA ARG A 306 12.71 -21.25 36.28
C ARG A 306 12.91 -22.09 35.02
N ASP A 307 11.85 -22.61 34.42
CA ASP A 307 11.93 -23.37 33.17
C ASP A 307 12.34 -22.48 31.99
N ILE A 308 11.81 -21.26 31.88
CA ILE A 308 12.22 -20.31 30.83
C ILE A 308 13.69 -19.88 31.00
N CYS A 309 14.14 -19.64 32.24
CA CYS A 309 15.54 -19.35 32.52
C CYS A 309 16.44 -20.54 32.12
N ARG A 310 16.05 -21.77 32.49
CA ARG A 310 16.77 -22.99 32.09
C ARG A 310 16.79 -23.19 30.56
N GLU A 311 15.69 -22.97 29.87
CA GLU A 311 15.64 -23.04 28.40
C GLU A 311 16.53 -21.98 27.73
N ALA A 312 16.62 -20.78 28.30
CA ALA A 312 17.50 -19.73 27.82
C ALA A 312 18.99 -20.05 28.08
N GLU A 313 19.32 -20.59 29.25
CA GLU A 313 20.68 -21.05 29.61
C GLU A 313 21.13 -22.24 28.75
N GLN A 314 20.23 -23.19 28.48
CA GLN A 314 20.49 -24.38 27.68
C GLN A 314 20.29 -24.16 26.16
N GLN A 315 19.89 -22.95 25.75
CA GLN A 315 19.61 -22.58 24.35
C GLN A 315 18.63 -23.54 23.65
N LEU A 316 17.49 -23.81 24.29
CA LEU A 316 16.46 -24.71 23.80
C LEU A 316 15.23 -23.96 23.25
N GLY A 317 14.48 -24.63 22.36
CA GLY A 317 13.21 -24.12 21.84
C GLY A 317 13.33 -22.73 21.22
N ALA A 318 12.61 -21.74 21.79
CA ALA A 318 12.64 -20.36 21.31
C ALA A 318 13.98 -19.64 21.52
N TYR A 319 14.90 -20.22 22.30
CA TYR A 319 16.22 -19.70 22.63
C TYR A 319 17.36 -20.40 21.88
N ALA A 320 17.05 -21.37 21.01
CA ALA A 320 18.04 -22.06 20.20
C ALA A 320 18.70 -21.13 19.17
N PRO A 321 19.98 -21.38 18.77
CA PRO A 321 20.71 -20.52 17.83
C PRO A 321 19.96 -20.28 16.51
N SER A 322 19.27 -21.30 15.99
CA SER A 322 18.43 -21.26 14.78
C SER A 322 17.21 -20.33 14.87
N HIS A 323 16.88 -19.84 16.06
CA HIS A 323 15.75 -18.95 16.33
C HIS A 323 16.18 -17.65 17.01
N THR A 324 17.46 -17.28 16.93
CA THR A 324 18.00 -16.09 17.59
C THR A 324 17.42 -14.80 17.02
N LEU A 325 16.61 -14.11 17.81
CA LEU A 325 16.17 -12.75 17.54
C LEU A 325 17.14 -11.77 18.21
N TYR A 326 17.75 -10.89 17.40
CA TYR A 326 18.46 -9.70 17.88
C TYR A 326 17.52 -8.49 17.83
N PHE A 327 17.59 -7.62 18.84
CA PHE A 327 16.74 -6.44 18.93
C PHE A 327 17.41 -5.32 19.75
N LEU A 328 16.88 -4.11 19.65
CA LEU A 328 17.37 -2.95 20.37
C LEU A 328 16.43 -2.56 21.51
N GLN A 329 17.01 -2.09 22.61
CA GLN A 329 16.35 -1.29 23.63
C GLN A 329 16.85 0.16 23.51
N TYR A 330 15.92 1.11 23.44
CA TYR A 330 16.22 2.54 23.42
C TYR A 330 15.95 3.19 24.78
N GLN A 331 16.86 4.05 25.22
CA GLN A 331 16.87 4.64 26.57
C GLN A 331 16.56 6.16 26.60
N GLY A 332 16.23 6.76 25.45
CA GLY A 332 15.90 8.19 25.34
C GLY A 332 14.40 8.49 25.27
N ASN A 333 14.06 9.78 25.07
CA ASN A 333 12.68 10.21 24.80
C ASN A 333 12.18 9.61 23.46
N PRO A 334 11.00 8.94 23.40
CA PRO A 334 10.38 8.46 22.16
C PRO A 334 10.38 9.43 20.97
N GLU A 335 10.25 10.73 21.21
CA GLU A 335 10.26 11.78 20.17
C GLU A 335 11.62 11.92 19.47
N ASN A 336 12.68 11.43 20.10
CA ASN A 336 14.04 11.39 19.59
C ASN A 336 14.40 9.99 19.01
N LEU A 337 13.43 9.10 18.77
CA LEU A 337 13.65 7.79 18.13
C LEU A 337 12.94 7.73 16.78
N LEU A 338 13.66 8.08 15.70
CA LEU A 338 13.10 8.24 14.35
C LEU A 338 11.88 9.20 14.36
N TRP A 339 11.02 9.14 13.34
CA TRP A 339 9.75 9.88 13.30
C TRP A 339 8.58 9.10 13.93
N CYS A 340 8.82 7.89 14.44
CA CYS A 340 7.81 6.92 14.82
C CYS A 340 8.04 6.29 16.20
N GLY A 341 8.98 6.80 17.00
CA GLY A 341 9.30 6.30 18.32
C GLY A 341 8.14 6.37 19.31
N ASP A 342 7.23 7.34 19.14
CA ASP A 342 5.98 7.37 19.90
C ASP A 342 5.08 6.15 19.60
N VAL A 343 5.05 5.67 18.35
CA VAL A 343 4.35 4.45 17.95
C VAL A 343 5.04 3.20 18.51
N ILE A 344 6.37 3.18 18.53
CA ILE A 344 7.15 2.08 19.16
C ILE A 344 6.83 2.03 20.66
N ALA A 345 6.94 3.15 21.37
CA ALA A 345 6.68 3.24 22.81
C ALA A 345 5.23 2.88 23.19
N LYS A 346 4.24 3.35 22.40
CA LYS A 346 2.82 2.97 22.55
C LYS A 346 2.51 1.55 22.04
N ARG A 347 3.50 0.84 21.48
CA ARG A 347 3.38 -0.52 20.92
C ARG A 347 2.34 -0.60 19.80
N GLY A 348 2.18 0.47 19.00
CA GLY A 348 1.12 0.66 18.00
C GLY A 348 1.23 -0.19 16.73
N PHE A 349 2.21 -1.09 16.63
CA PHE A 349 2.43 -1.97 15.48
C PHE A 349 1.82 -3.38 15.64
N GLY A 350 1.20 -3.87 14.57
CA GLY A 350 0.67 -5.23 14.42
C GLY A 350 -0.76 -5.42 14.93
N ARG A 351 -1.09 -6.64 15.36
CA ARG A 351 -2.42 -6.98 15.93
C ARG A 351 -2.39 -7.13 17.43
N GLU A 352 -3.46 -6.68 18.07
CA GLU A 352 -3.78 -7.07 19.43
C GLU A 352 -4.60 -8.36 19.39
N THR A 353 -3.92 -9.49 19.57
CA THR A 353 -4.58 -10.72 20.02
C THR A 353 -4.76 -10.63 21.53
N ASP A 354 -5.95 -10.21 21.94
CA ASP A 354 -6.49 -10.55 23.25
C ASP A 354 -6.81 -12.06 23.26
N GLY A 355 -6.54 -12.71 24.39
CA GLY A 355 -6.57 -14.17 24.53
C GLY A 355 -7.97 -14.80 24.59
N THR A 356 -9.00 -14.13 24.08
CA THR A 356 -10.38 -14.61 24.07
C THR A 356 -10.98 -14.52 22.66
N GLU A 357 -11.68 -15.58 22.26
CA GLU A 357 -12.24 -15.71 20.91
C GLU A 357 -13.46 -14.79 20.68
N ARG A 358 -13.24 -13.48 20.46
CA ARG A 358 -14.13 -12.59 19.68
C ARG A 358 -13.52 -11.18 19.51
N GLY A 359 -12.70 -11.03 18.46
CA GLY A 359 -12.35 -9.73 17.87
C GLY A 359 -10.99 -9.16 18.29
N SER A 360 -9.95 -9.47 17.53
CA SER A 360 -8.66 -8.77 17.64
C SER A 360 -8.83 -7.29 17.30
N LYS A 361 -8.54 -6.38 18.24
CA LYS A 361 -8.42 -4.96 17.91
C LYS A 361 -7.21 -4.77 16.98
N ARG A 362 -7.41 -4.05 15.88
CA ARG A 362 -6.30 -3.60 15.04
C ARG A 362 -5.65 -2.42 15.74
N LYS A 363 -4.32 -2.44 15.86
CA LYS A 363 -3.56 -1.28 16.30
C LYS A 363 -3.47 -0.25 15.17
N ASP A 364 -2.83 0.88 15.43
CA ASP A 364 -2.77 2.02 14.51
C ASP A 364 -2.20 1.67 13.13
N PHE A 365 -1.24 0.73 13.08
CA PHE A 365 -0.62 0.22 11.87
C PHE A 365 -0.48 -1.32 11.90
N ASP A 366 -1.18 -2.01 11.00
CA ASP A 366 -1.20 -3.48 10.86
C ASP A 366 -0.97 -3.84 9.38
N VAL A 367 0.25 -4.27 9.03
CA VAL A 367 0.59 -4.78 7.70
C VAL A 367 0.39 -6.31 7.69
N SER A 368 -0.27 -6.83 6.67
CA SER A 368 -0.67 -8.24 6.57
C SER A 368 0.49 -9.22 6.41
N ARG A 369 1.70 -8.72 6.10
CA ARG A 369 2.94 -9.47 5.89
C ARG A 369 3.90 -9.29 7.09
N PRO A 370 4.06 -10.30 7.96
CA PRO A 370 5.12 -10.32 8.98
C PRO A 370 6.49 -10.24 8.31
N GLY A 371 7.41 -9.50 8.93
CA GLY A 371 8.70 -9.10 8.37
C GLY A 371 8.70 -7.69 7.77
N ILE A 372 7.53 -7.12 7.46
CA ILE A 372 7.35 -5.69 7.15
C ILE A 372 6.63 -5.03 8.34
N LEU A 373 7.21 -3.94 8.86
CA LEU A 373 6.75 -3.11 9.99
C LEU A 373 6.75 -3.80 11.36
N THR A 374 6.45 -5.10 11.39
CA THR A 374 6.60 -5.98 12.55
C THR A 374 7.41 -7.21 12.14
N PRO A 375 8.27 -7.76 13.02
CA PRO A 375 9.03 -8.99 12.74
C PRO A 375 8.12 -10.21 12.57
N PRO A 376 8.67 -11.40 12.21
CA PRO A 376 7.91 -12.66 12.14
C PRO A 376 6.99 -12.90 13.34
N ARG A 377 5.94 -13.70 13.17
CA ARG A 377 4.86 -13.82 14.19
C ARG A 377 5.37 -14.33 15.54
N SER A 378 6.28 -15.30 15.55
CA SER A 378 6.99 -15.80 16.74
C SER A 378 7.68 -14.67 17.49
N ASP A 379 8.38 -13.82 16.75
CA ASP A 379 9.29 -12.80 17.25
C ASP A 379 8.50 -11.60 17.77
N SER A 380 7.44 -11.22 17.04
CA SER A 380 6.45 -10.23 17.45
C SER A 380 5.72 -10.64 18.74
N GLN A 381 5.39 -11.94 18.90
CA GLN A 381 4.82 -12.44 20.15
C GLN A 381 5.85 -12.38 21.27
N TRP A 382 7.08 -12.86 21.04
CA TRP A 382 8.15 -12.83 22.05
C TRP A 382 8.46 -11.39 22.52
N LEU A 383 8.57 -10.42 21.61
CA LEU A 383 8.76 -9.00 21.96
C LEU A 383 7.55 -8.40 22.70
N LYS A 384 6.32 -8.85 22.41
CA LYS A 384 5.12 -8.46 23.20
C LYS A 384 5.22 -8.97 24.64
N HIS A 385 5.85 -10.12 24.89
CA HIS A 385 6.12 -10.62 26.23
C HIS A 385 7.32 -9.89 26.89
N ALA A 386 8.45 -9.73 26.20
CA ALA A 386 9.63 -9.03 26.71
C ALA A 386 9.33 -7.56 27.09
N SER A 387 8.50 -6.85 26.32
CA SER A 387 8.09 -5.48 26.67
C SER A 387 7.13 -5.40 27.87
N ARG A 388 6.58 -6.51 28.37
CA ARG A 388 5.78 -6.53 29.61
C ARG A 388 6.63 -6.71 30.87
N VAL A 389 7.86 -7.23 30.71
CA VAL A 389 8.87 -7.39 31.77
C VAL A 389 9.42 -6.02 32.19
N GLU A 390 9.76 -5.17 31.23
CA GLU A 390 10.15 -3.80 31.49
C GLU A 390 9.16 -2.84 30.82
N LEU A 391 8.13 -2.41 31.57
CA LEU A 391 7.00 -1.63 31.04
C LEU A 391 7.42 -0.30 30.40
N SER A 392 8.49 0.31 30.90
CA SER A 392 9.13 1.54 30.40
C SER A 392 10.08 1.33 29.23
N ALA A 393 10.49 0.09 28.92
CA ALA A 393 11.48 -0.16 27.87
C ALA A 393 10.89 -0.02 26.47
N ILE A 394 11.56 0.80 25.65
CA ILE A 394 11.26 0.96 24.23
C ILE A 394 12.09 -0.08 23.47
N ILE A 395 11.54 -1.29 23.30
CA ILE A 395 12.21 -2.38 22.57
C ILE A 395 11.63 -2.60 21.17
N PHE A 396 12.49 -2.83 20.17
CA PHE A 396 12.07 -3.06 18.78
C PHE A 396 13.11 -3.81 17.94
N GLU A 397 12.64 -4.40 16.84
CA GLU A 397 13.46 -5.07 15.82
C GLU A 397 13.67 -4.09 14.64
N PRO A 398 14.90 -3.60 14.38
CA PRO A 398 15.10 -2.49 13.44
C PRO A 398 14.88 -2.81 11.95
N GLU A 399 15.15 -4.03 11.50
CA GLU A 399 15.09 -4.38 10.08
C GLU A 399 13.65 -4.39 9.54
N SER A 400 12.66 -4.85 10.31
CA SER A 400 11.27 -4.80 9.86
C SER A 400 10.74 -3.37 9.74
N LEU A 401 11.22 -2.46 10.59
CA LEU A 401 10.97 -1.02 10.45
C LEU A 401 11.67 -0.45 9.20
N TYR A 402 12.92 -0.86 8.95
CA TYR A 402 13.66 -0.48 7.77
C TYR A 402 12.96 -0.93 6.47
N ARG A 403 12.58 -2.21 6.38
CA ARG A 403 11.82 -2.77 5.26
C ARG A 403 10.51 -2.01 5.05
N ALA A 404 9.79 -1.65 6.12
CA ALA A 404 8.59 -0.80 5.99
C ALA A 404 8.89 0.60 5.45
N ALA A 405 9.98 1.24 5.89
CA ALA A 405 10.39 2.55 5.38
C ALA A 405 10.75 2.48 3.89
N LEU A 406 11.59 1.53 3.50
CA LEU A 406 12.00 1.28 2.10
C LEU A 406 10.78 1.04 1.19
N PHE A 407 9.92 0.10 1.55
CA PHE A 407 8.71 -0.22 0.75
C PHE A 407 7.75 0.97 0.68
N ALA A 408 7.53 1.68 1.80
CA ALA A 408 6.65 2.84 1.80
C ALA A 408 7.21 3.99 0.95
N THR A 409 8.51 4.26 1.01
CA THR A 409 9.17 5.28 0.19
C THR A 409 9.14 4.90 -1.29
N ALA A 410 9.36 3.64 -1.66
CA ALA A 410 9.20 3.18 -3.05
C ALA A 410 7.76 3.39 -3.56
N LEU A 411 6.75 3.00 -2.78
CA LEU A 411 5.33 3.19 -3.10
C LEU A 411 4.95 4.68 -3.21
N ALA A 412 5.49 5.52 -2.33
CA ALA A 412 5.28 6.96 -2.36
C ALA A 412 5.93 7.58 -3.60
N THR A 413 7.22 7.32 -3.84
CA THR A 413 7.97 7.86 -4.98
C THR A 413 7.33 7.47 -6.30
N LEU A 414 6.93 6.20 -6.51
CA LEU A 414 6.21 5.80 -7.73
C LEU A 414 4.87 6.55 -7.88
N ALA A 415 4.03 6.60 -6.83
CA ALA A 415 2.76 7.33 -6.85
C ALA A 415 2.94 8.85 -7.11
N LEU A 416 4.08 9.42 -6.69
CA LEU A 416 4.47 10.81 -6.85
C LEU A 416 5.20 11.10 -8.17
N THR A 417 5.65 10.12 -8.95
CA THR A 417 6.45 10.36 -10.17
C THR A 417 5.82 9.84 -11.44
N ASN A 418 5.33 8.59 -11.44
CA ASN A 418 4.75 7.94 -12.62
C ASN A 418 3.22 7.88 -12.60
N GLY A 419 2.61 8.38 -11.51
CA GLY A 419 1.18 8.52 -11.40
C GLY A 419 0.41 7.21 -11.35
N SER A 420 1.01 6.06 -11.08
CA SER A 420 0.31 4.76 -10.99
C SER A 420 -0.89 4.75 -10.03
N ARG A 421 -1.96 4.02 -10.36
CA ARG A 421 -3.02 3.66 -9.40
C ARG A 421 -2.51 2.60 -8.43
N LEU A 422 -3.21 2.45 -7.31
CA LEU A 422 -2.87 1.46 -6.27
C LEU A 422 -2.68 0.02 -6.80
N ASN A 423 -3.61 -0.48 -7.61
CA ASN A 423 -3.50 -1.82 -8.21
C ASN A 423 -2.50 -1.88 -9.39
N GLU A 424 -2.01 -0.74 -9.88
CA GLU A 424 -0.94 -0.66 -10.90
C GLU A 424 0.43 -0.70 -10.20
N LEU A 425 0.60 -0.01 -9.06
CA LEU A 425 1.81 -0.11 -8.22
C LEU A 425 2.12 -1.56 -7.81
N LEU A 426 1.11 -2.33 -7.39
CA LEU A 426 1.28 -3.73 -6.98
C LEU A 426 1.60 -4.70 -8.13
N GLN A 427 1.66 -4.23 -9.39
CA GLN A 427 2.06 -5.03 -10.56
C GLN A 427 3.54 -4.89 -10.93
N VAL A 428 4.31 -4.04 -10.23
CA VAL A 428 5.74 -3.87 -10.52
C VAL A 428 6.46 -5.20 -10.27
N SER A 429 6.99 -5.79 -11.34
CA SER A 429 7.58 -7.12 -11.44
C SER A 429 9.03 -7.03 -11.89
N ALA A 430 9.90 -7.94 -11.43
CA ALA A 430 11.30 -7.96 -11.83
C ALA A 430 11.48 -8.21 -13.35
N ASP A 431 10.57 -8.95 -13.97
CA ASP A 431 10.69 -9.42 -15.36
C ASP A 431 10.18 -8.42 -16.41
N ARG A 432 9.66 -7.26 -16.00
CA ARG A 432 8.85 -6.37 -16.87
C ARG A 432 9.49 -5.03 -17.21
N PHE A 433 10.75 -4.85 -16.78
CA PHE A 433 11.51 -3.63 -17.03
C PHE A 433 12.07 -3.61 -18.45
N GLU A 434 12.06 -2.44 -19.07
CA GLU A 434 12.65 -2.19 -20.37
C GLU A 434 13.40 -0.85 -20.33
N THR A 435 14.50 -0.75 -21.07
CA THR A 435 15.25 0.51 -21.24
C THR A 435 14.98 1.05 -22.64
N LEU A 436 14.21 2.13 -22.73
CA LEU A 436 13.94 2.81 -23.99
C LEU A 436 14.98 3.90 -24.23
N VAL A 437 15.41 4.09 -25.48
CA VAL A 437 16.32 5.18 -25.85
C VAL A 437 15.50 6.31 -26.46
N ILE A 438 15.59 7.51 -25.86
CA ILE A 438 14.88 8.71 -26.27
C ILE A 438 15.84 9.89 -26.42
N ASP A 439 15.39 10.97 -27.06
CA ASP A 439 16.12 12.24 -27.07
C ASP A 439 16.04 12.92 -25.70
N GLU A 440 17.17 13.38 -25.18
CA GLU A 440 17.26 14.20 -23.97
C GLU A 440 16.65 15.59 -24.26
N LEU A 441 15.79 16.06 -23.36
CA LEU A 441 15.21 17.40 -23.43
C LEU A 441 15.74 18.29 -22.32
N LYS A 442 15.89 19.57 -22.64
CA LYS A 442 16.15 20.64 -21.69
C LYS A 442 15.27 21.83 -22.03
N ASP A 443 14.52 22.31 -21.04
CA ASP A 443 13.49 23.34 -21.19
C ASP A 443 12.48 22.97 -22.31
N GLN A 444 12.11 21.69 -22.35
CA GLN A 444 11.28 21.05 -23.38
C GLN A 444 11.87 21.04 -24.81
N GLN A 445 13.13 21.43 -25.02
CA GLN A 445 13.80 21.41 -26.34
C GLN A 445 14.79 20.23 -26.45
N PRO A 446 14.93 19.56 -27.61
CA PRO A 446 15.91 18.49 -27.79
C PRO A 446 17.35 19.02 -27.63
N THR A 447 18.18 18.31 -26.87
CA THR A 447 19.62 18.64 -26.75
C THR A 447 20.46 18.03 -27.88
N GLY A 448 19.87 17.13 -28.68
CA GLY A 448 20.56 16.32 -29.68
C GLY A 448 21.28 15.09 -29.10
N ARG A 449 21.32 14.93 -27.77
CA ARG A 449 21.83 13.75 -27.08
C ARG A 449 20.71 12.72 -26.92
N LYS A 450 21.06 11.43 -26.98
CA LYS A 450 20.16 10.33 -26.60
C LYS A 450 20.46 9.81 -25.20
N ILE A 451 19.42 9.43 -24.47
CA ILE A 451 19.48 8.89 -23.11
C ILE A 451 18.61 7.64 -22.99
N GLY A 452 19.04 6.69 -22.14
CA GLY A 452 18.24 5.53 -21.76
C GLY A 452 17.32 5.86 -20.59
N ILE A 453 16.03 5.57 -20.73
CA ILE A 453 15.04 5.71 -19.66
C ILE A 453 14.51 4.34 -19.25
N LEU A 454 14.34 4.13 -17.95
CA LEU A 454 13.76 2.91 -17.41
C LEU A 454 12.23 3.01 -17.43
N VAL A 455 11.57 2.02 -18.03
CA VAL A 455 10.12 1.86 -18.01
C VAL A 455 9.73 0.48 -17.49
N GLN A 456 8.48 0.37 -17.06
CA GLN A 456 7.89 -0.86 -16.52
C GLN A 456 6.57 -1.15 -17.25
N HIS A 457 6.37 -2.39 -17.70
CA HIS A 457 5.20 -2.76 -18.50
C HIS A 457 4.03 -3.25 -17.62
N LEU A 458 3.09 -2.35 -17.29
CA LEU A 458 1.97 -2.62 -16.38
C LEU A 458 0.61 -2.60 -17.10
N LEU A 459 -0.40 -3.27 -16.53
CA LEU A 459 -1.74 -3.38 -17.10
C LEU A 459 -2.70 -2.32 -16.50
N PRO A 460 -3.08 -1.27 -17.25
CA PRO A 460 -3.88 -0.16 -16.71
C PRO A 460 -5.29 -0.57 -16.28
N LYS A 461 -5.92 0.23 -15.40
CA LYS A 461 -7.33 0.06 -15.05
C LYS A 461 -8.24 0.08 -16.29
N GLY A 462 -9.04 -0.98 -16.45
CA GLY A 462 -10.02 -1.12 -17.53
C GLY A 462 -9.57 -2.08 -18.63
N SER A 463 -8.26 -2.20 -18.85
CA SER A 463 -7.65 -3.28 -19.64
C SER A 463 -7.79 -4.62 -18.93
N ARG A 464 -7.79 -5.72 -19.70
CA ARG A 464 -7.88 -7.11 -19.23
C ARG A 464 -6.88 -8.05 -19.91
N GLN A 465 -6.37 -7.69 -21.10
CA GLN A 465 -5.47 -8.56 -21.87
C GLN A 465 -4.02 -8.11 -21.74
N GLU A 466 -3.09 -9.06 -21.80
CA GLU A 466 -1.65 -8.82 -21.73
C GLU A 466 -1.15 -7.85 -22.81
N SER A 467 -1.76 -7.88 -24.00
CA SER A 467 -1.53 -6.96 -25.12
C SER A 467 -2.00 -5.52 -24.88
N GLU A 468 -2.77 -5.25 -23.82
CA GLU A 468 -3.23 -3.91 -23.43
C GLU A 468 -2.37 -3.27 -22.32
N ARG A 469 -1.19 -3.84 -22.02
CA ARG A 469 -0.19 -3.21 -21.15
C ARG A 469 0.37 -1.93 -21.76
N GLN A 470 0.94 -1.08 -20.92
CA GLN A 470 1.49 0.22 -21.28
C GLN A 470 2.78 0.50 -20.50
N PHE A 471 3.63 1.37 -21.03
CA PHE A 471 4.86 1.79 -20.36
C PHE A 471 4.58 2.80 -19.25
N PHE A 472 5.01 2.47 -18.04
CA PHE A 472 5.03 3.36 -16.89
C PHE A 472 6.49 3.76 -16.64
N LEU A 473 6.78 5.06 -16.66
CA LEU A 473 8.13 5.57 -16.39
C LEU A 473 8.59 5.19 -14.98
N ILE A 474 9.88 4.90 -14.83
CA ILE A 474 10.53 4.63 -13.54
C ILE A 474 11.67 5.63 -13.38
N GLY A 475 11.42 6.69 -12.62
CA GLY A 475 12.45 7.68 -12.29
C GLY A 475 13.58 7.07 -11.47
N GLU A 476 14.78 7.64 -11.58
CA GLU A 476 16.03 7.09 -11.01
C GLU A 476 15.93 6.70 -9.52
N VAL A 477 15.33 7.56 -8.70
CA VAL A 477 15.12 7.29 -7.25
C VAL A 477 14.20 6.09 -7.04
N ALA A 478 13.14 5.95 -7.84
CA ALA A 478 12.27 4.77 -7.77
C ALA A 478 13.00 3.51 -8.24
N GLY A 479 13.81 3.60 -9.30
CA GLY A 479 14.65 2.50 -9.77
C GLY A 479 15.57 1.97 -8.67
N ARG A 480 16.35 2.86 -8.03
CA ARG A 480 17.25 2.48 -6.92
C ARG A 480 16.52 1.81 -5.75
N LEU A 481 15.37 2.33 -5.34
CA LEU A 481 14.56 1.74 -4.26
C LEU A 481 13.99 0.37 -4.65
N LEU A 482 13.61 0.17 -5.91
CA LEU A 482 13.10 -1.11 -6.42
C LEU A 482 14.21 -2.16 -6.56
N THR A 483 15.42 -1.77 -7.00
CA THR A 483 16.60 -2.64 -7.00
C THR A 483 16.93 -3.11 -5.58
N GLU A 484 16.92 -2.22 -4.60
CA GLU A 484 17.18 -2.58 -3.20
C GLU A 484 16.12 -3.54 -2.63
N ILE A 485 14.84 -3.34 -2.98
CA ILE A 485 13.76 -4.28 -2.63
C ILE A 485 14.00 -5.66 -3.28
N GLY A 486 14.42 -5.69 -4.55
CA GLY A 486 14.78 -6.94 -5.25
C GLY A 486 15.90 -7.70 -4.54
N GLN A 487 17.01 -7.02 -4.22
CA GLN A 487 18.15 -7.61 -3.51
C GLN A 487 17.78 -8.18 -2.14
N LEU A 488 16.92 -7.49 -1.39
CA LEU A 488 16.41 -8.00 -0.10
C LEU A 488 15.51 -9.23 -0.27
N LEU A 489 14.73 -9.30 -1.36
CA LEU A 489 13.91 -10.48 -1.68
C LEU A 489 14.79 -11.67 -2.06
N GLU A 490 15.76 -11.48 -2.96
CA GLU A 490 16.73 -12.51 -3.35
C GLU A 490 17.48 -13.06 -2.14
N THR A 491 17.97 -12.18 -1.26
CA THR A 491 18.70 -12.57 -0.04
C THR A 491 17.82 -13.35 0.95
N THR A 492 16.50 -13.12 0.94
CA THR A 492 15.53 -13.80 1.80
C THR A 492 15.04 -15.13 1.21
N HIS A 493 15.27 -15.36 -0.08
CA HIS A 493 14.67 -16.46 -0.86
C HIS A 493 15.71 -17.13 -1.77
N ASP A 494 16.85 -17.54 -1.19
CA ASP A 494 17.89 -18.38 -1.80
C ASP A 494 18.41 -17.87 -3.16
N GLY A 495 18.51 -16.54 -3.32
CA GLY A 495 19.03 -15.88 -4.51
C GLY A 495 18.00 -15.63 -5.62
N MET A 496 16.71 -15.88 -5.39
CA MET A 496 15.64 -15.65 -6.38
C MET A 496 14.48 -14.86 -5.79
N ILE A 497 13.83 -14.03 -6.62
CA ILE A 497 12.58 -13.36 -6.23
C ILE A 497 11.41 -14.34 -6.44
N PRO A 498 10.61 -14.67 -5.41
CA PRO A 498 9.54 -15.65 -5.56
C PRO A 498 8.45 -15.20 -6.54
N VAL A 499 7.98 -16.13 -7.37
CA VAL A 499 6.80 -15.91 -8.22
C VAL A 499 5.54 -15.99 -7.35
N VAL A 500 4.77 -14.90 -7.27
CA VAL A 500 3.56 -14.84 -6.43
C VAL A 500 2.30 -14.54 -7.23
N HIS A 501 1.21 -15.21 -6.84
CA HIS A 501 -0.10 -15.02 -7.41
C HIS A 501 -0.69 -13.65 -6.98
N PRO A 502 -1.20 -12.85 -7.92
CA PRO A 502 -2.05 -11.71 -7.62
C PRO A 502 -3.22 -12.11 -6.70
N HIS A 503 -3.42 -11.39 -5.59
CA HIS A 503 -4.54 -11.67 -4.68
C HIS A 503 -5.21 -10.41 -4.13
N ASP A 504 -6.51 -10.54 -3.82
CA ASP A 504 -7.39 -9.58 -3.14
C ASP A 504 -7.55 -8.19 -3.79
N ASN A 505 -7.14 -8.07 -5.05
CA ASN A 505 -7.14 -6.81 -5.80
C ASN A 505 -8.07 -6.91 -7.05
N SER A 506 -8.37 -5.78 -7.72
CA SER A 506 -9.33 -5.79 -8.84
C SER A 506 -8.78 -6.34 -10.17
N LYS A 507 -7.52 -6.77 -10.16
CA LYS A 507 -6.74 -7.28 -11.29
C LYS A 507 -6.34 -8.75 -11.08
N GLU A 508 -6.76 -9.37 -9.98
CA GLU A 508 -6.52 -10.79 -9.62
C GLU A 508 -6.88 -11.78 -10.74
N GLU A 509 -7.83 -11.42 -11.62
CA GLU A 509 -8.26 -12.21 -12.78
C GLU A 509 -7.60 -11.81 -14.11
N ASP A 510 -6.88 -10.68 -14.18
CA ASP A 510 -6.23 -10.18 -15.41
C ASP A 510 -4.71 -10.41 -15.42
N LEU A 511 -4.15 -10.89 -14.31
CA LEU A 511 -2.71 -10.91 -14.07
C LEU A 511 -2.21 -12.32 -13.82
N TYR A 512 -1.05 -12.62 -14.37
CA TYR A 512 -0.34 -13.88 -14.16
C TYR A 512 0.48 -13.85 -12.86
N PRO A 513 0.88 -15.01 -12.31
CA PRO A 513 1.90 -15.07 -11.28
C PRO A 513 3.23 -14.56 -11.86
N GLU A 514 3.87 -13.61 -11.16
CA GLU A 514 5.13 -12.98 -11.57
C GLU A 514 6.00 -12.70 -10.32
N PRO A 515 7.33 -12.47 -10.46
CA PRO A 515 8.20 -12.02 -9.38
C PRO A 515 7.96 -10.54 -9.05
N TYR A 516 6.79 -10.26 -8.45
CA TYR A 516 6.38 -8.91 -8.05
C TYR A 516 7.27 -8.36 -6.93
N LEU A 517 7.77 -7.13 -7.08
CA LEU A 517 8.67 -6.52 -6.09
C LEU A 517 7.93 -6.10 -4.80
N PHE A 518 6.63 -5.81 -4.85
CA PHE A 518 5.84 -5.47 -3.66
C PHE A 518 5.28 -6.71 -2.95
N GLN A 519 6.19 -7.61 -2.56
CA GLN A 519 5.90 -8.81 -1.77
C GLN A 519 6.82 -8.92 -0.55
N TRP A 520 6.49 -9.80 0.40
CA TRP A 520 7.44 -10.26 1.43
C TRP A 520 6.99 -11.59 2.04
N ASN A 521 7.94 -12.45 2.40
CA ASN A 521 7.69 -13.74 3.04
C ASN A 521 6.68 -14.57 2.24
N ALA A 522 7.04 -14.89 0.99
CA ALA A 522 6.21 -15.67 0.10
C ALA A 522 6.02 -17.10 0.60
N SER A 523 4.83 -17.67 0.40
CA SER A 523 4.62 -19.11 0.59
C SER A 523 5.21 -19.89 -0.58
N ALA A 524 5.61 -21.14 -0.34
CA ALA A 524 6.18 -22.01 -1.37
C ALA A 524 5.25 -22.29 -2.56
N ASP A 525 3.94 -22.09 -2.39
CA ASP A 525 2.93 -22.17 -3.46
C ASP A 525 2.64 -20.82 -4.17
N GLY A 526 3.36 -19.76 -3.81
CA GLY A 526 3.20 -18.40 -4.34
C GLY A 526 1.87 -17.72 -3.98
N ARG A 527 0.96 -18.34 -3.24
CA ARG A 527 -0.40 -17.80 -2.98
C ARG A 527 -0.44 -16.74 -1.88
N LEU A 528 0.61 -16.67 -1.07
CA LEU A 528 0.87 -15.62 -0.10
C LEU A 528 2.23 -14.99 -0.40
N GLY A 529 2.35 -13.69 -0.12
CA GLY A 529 3.58 -12.92 -0.33
C GLY A 529 3.27 -11.47 -0.72
N LEU A 530 2.46 -11.30 -1.76
CA LEU A 530 2.09 -9.98 -2.29
C LEU A 530 1.42 -9.06 -1.25
N LEU A 531 1.79 -7.78 -1.24
CA LEU A 531 1.12 -6.74 -0.46
C LEU A 531 -0.32 -6.50 -0.94
N THR A 532 -1.19 -6.14 0.00
CA THR A 532 -2.58 -5.79 -0.29
C THR A 532 -2.79 -4.28 -0.38
N ASN A 533 -3.95 -3.88 -0.92
CA ASN A 533 -4.40 -2.49 -0.93
C ASN A 533 -4.51 -1.86 0.47
N GLY A 534 -4.73 -2.68 1.51
CA GLY A 534 -4.69 -2.22 2.90
C GLY A 534 -3.27 -1.90 3.35
N ASP A 535 -2.32 -2.79 3.02
CA ASP A 535 -0.93 -2.69 3.44
C ASP A 535 -0.25 -1.42 2.91
N VAL A 536 -0.44 -1.11 1.63
CA VAL A 536 0.04 0.17 1.05
C VAL A 536 -0.55 1.38 1.78
N GLY A 537 -1.82 1.30 2.21
CA GLY A 537 -2.48 2.34 2.99
C GLY A 537 -1.87 2.50 4.39
N TYR A 538 -1.49 1.41 5.06
CA TYR A 538 -0.78 1.45 6.34
C TYR A 538 0.67 1.93 6.19
N LEU A 539 1.39 1.48 5.15
CA LEU A 539 2.76 1.88 4.84
C LEU A 539 2.87 3.39 4.55
N LEU A 540 1.99 3.96 3.72
CA LEU A 540 1.96 5.40 3.48
C LEU A 540 1.59 6.20 4.74
N ARG A 541 0.66 5.70 5.56
CA ARG A 541 0.35 6.33 6.87
C ARG A 541 1.54 6.29 7.82
N PHE A 542 2.31 5.20 7.83
CA PHE A 542 3.53 5.06 8.64
C PHE A 542 4.62 6.02 8.16
N LEU A 543 4.85 6.08 6.84
CA LEU A 543 5.85 6.97 6.23
C LEU A 543 5.55 8.44 6.48
N PHE A 544 4.27 8.85 6.51
CA PHE A 544 3.84 10.22 6.79
C PHE A 544 3.29 10.43 8.20
N HIS A 545 3.60 9.53 9.15
CA HIS A 545 3.22 9.69 10.56
C HIS A 545 3.80 10.98 11.16
N GLY A 546 3.07 11.59 12.11
CA GLY A 546 3.40 12.90 12.67
C GLY A 546 3.12 14.11 11.76
N LEU A 547 2.66 13.92 10.51
CA LEU A 547 2.20 15.03 9.65
C LEU A 547 0.69 15.25 9.79
N THR A 548 0.31 16.29 10.53
CA THR A 548 -1.09 16.70 10.68
C THR A 548 -1.47 17.71 9.60
N LEU A 549 -2.03 17.21 8.49
CA LEU A 549 -2.52 18.05 7.40
C LEU A 549 -4.03 18.28 7.53
N THR A 550 -4.50 19.52 7.41
CA THR A 550 -5.92 19.89 7.45
C THR A 550 -6.31 20.77 6.26
N THR A 551 -7.57 20.68 5.83
CA THR A 551 -8.13 21.67 4.89
C THR A 551 -8.37 23.01 5.60
N ARG A 552 -8.63 24.07 4.84
CA ARG A 552 -9.09 25.36 5.39
C ARG A 552 -10.34 25.26 6.27
N SER A 553 -11.14 24.19 6.12
CA SER A 553 -12.31 23.88 6.94
C SER A 553 -11.99 23.01 8.17
N GLY A 554 -10.71 22.88 8.56
CA GLY A 554 -10.27 22.05 9.68
C GLY A 554 -10.36 20.53 9.46
N THR A 555 -10.72 20.08 8.25
CA THR A 555 -10.93 18.65 7.98
C THR A 555 -9.59 17.93 7.80
N PRO A 556 -9.29 16.86 8.57
CA PRO A 556 -8.03 16.12 8.41
C PRO A 556 -7.86 15.51 7.01
N ILE A 557 -6.65 15.63 6.47
CA ILE A 557 -6.24 15.11 5.17
C ILE A 557 -5.41 13.85 5.39
N ARG A 558 -5.81 12.73 4.78
CA ARG A 558 -5.05 11.48 4.79
C ARG A 558 -4.30 11.34 3.47
N VAL A 559 -2.98 11.25 3.53
CA VAL A 559 -2.13 11.01 2.35
C VAL A 559 -2.37 9.58 1.85
N VAL A 560 -2.81 9.45 0.59
CA VAL A 560 -3.14 8.17 -0.06
C VAL A 560 -2.73 8.21 -1.53
N THR A 561 -2.40 7.05 -2.13
CA THR A 561 -1.92 6.94 -3.53
C THR A 561 -2.78 7.70 -4.54
N HIS A 562 -4.11 7.63 -4.45
CA HIS A 562 -5.01 8.34 -5.38
C HIS A 562 -4.91 9.86 -5.26
N LEU A 563 -4.65 10.39 -4.05
CA LEU A 563 -4.49 11.81 -3.80
C LEU A 563 -3.13 12.29 -4.32
N LEU A 564 -2.05 11.53 -4.07
CA LEU A 564 -0.71 11.80 -4.60
C LEU A 564 -0.70 11.82 -6.13
N ARG A 565 -1.32 10.83 -6.77
CA ARG A 565 -1.51 10.76 -8.23
C ARG A 565 -2.25 11.98 -8.79
N HIS A 566 -3.26 12.49 -8.09
CA HIS A 566 -3.99 13.68 -8.56
C HIS A 566 -3.14 14.95 -8.43
N VAL A 567 -2.42 15.08 -7.31
CA VAL A 567 -1.48 16.18 -7.09
C VAL A 567 -0.37 16.20 -8.14
N LEU A 568 0.22 15.04 -8.46
CA LEU A 568 1.21 14.90 -9.52
C LEU A 568 0.69 15.42 -10.87
N ALA A 569 -0.51 14.98 -11.27
CA ALA A 569 -1.10 15.41 -12.54
C ALA A 569 -1.28 16.93 -12.61
N THR A 570 -1.74 17.55 -11.53
CA THR A 570 -1.87 19.00 -11.43
C THR A 570 -0.48 19.65 -11.47
N HIS A 571 0.47 19.21 -10.66
CA HIS A 571 1.83 19.76 -10.60
C HIS A 571 2.52 19.74 -11.97
N ILE A 572 2.53 18.60 -12.65
CA ILE A 572 3.14 18.45 -13.97
C ILE A 572 2.44 19.34 -15.01
N ARG A 573 1.11 19.48 -14.95
CA ARG A 573 0.37 20.34 -15.88
C ARG A 573 0.56 21.84 -15.63
N THR A 574 0.59 22.28 -14.38
CA THR A 574 0.52 23.71 -14.00
C THR A 574 1.85 24.33 -13.58
N VAL A 575 2.81 23.52 -13.10
CA VAL A 575 4.14 24.00 -12.66
C VAL A 575 5.21 23.63 -13.69
N LYS A 576 5.17 22.41 -14.23
CA LYS A 576 6.12 21.96 -15.28
C LYS A 576 5.66 22.24 -16.72
N ASN A 577 4.47 22.82 -16.89
CA ASN A 577 3.89 23.18 -18.19
C ASN A 577 3.89 22.04 -19.22
N VAL A 578 3.75 20.80 -18.77
CA VAL A 578 3.70 19.63 -19.67
C VAL A 578 2.36 19.59 -20.41
N PRO A 579 2.33 19.29 -21.72
CA PRO A 579 1.11 19.22 -22.52
C PRO A 579 0.04 18.26 -21.96
N ALA A 580 -1.22 18.54 -22.23
CA ALA A 580 -2.35 17.78 -21.69
C ALA A 580 -2.36 16.31 -22.18
N GLU A 581 -1.85 16.08 -23.39
CA GLU A 581 -1.68 14.79 -24.06
C GLU A 581 -0.68 13.92 -23.30
N ALA A 582 0.47 14.49 -22.92
CA ALA A 582 1.49 13.82 -22.12
C ALA A 582 0.99 13.51 -20.69
N VAL A 583 0.23 14.43 -20.08
CA VAL A 583 -0.43 14.18 -18.78
C VAL A 583 -1.52 13.11 -18.89
N ALA A 584 -2.27 13.05 -19.99
CA ALA A 584 -3.28 12.02 -20.22
C ALA A 584 -2.64 10.62 -20.40
N TYR A 585 -1.48 10.55 -21.05
CA TYR A 585 -0.67 9.33 -21.16
C TYR A 585 -0.08 8.90 -19.81
N LEU A 586 0.53 9.81 -19.04
CA LEU A 586 1.00 9.57 -17.66
C LEU A 586 -0.12 9.04 -16.74
N LEU A 587 -1.36 9.46 -17.00
CA LEU A 587 -2.53 8.96 -16.27
C LEU A 587 -3.16 7.72 -16.90
N HIS A 588 -2.63 7.18 -18.00
CA HIS A 588 -3.16 6.01 -18.69
C HIS A 588 -4.68 6.13 -18.88
N HIS A 589 -5.12 7.32 -19.28
CA HIS A 589 -6.53 7.59 -19.52
C HIS A 589 -6.93 7.06 -20.88
N ARG A 590 -7.94 6.18 -20.92
CA ARG A 590 -8.61 5.87 -22.18
C ARG A 590 -9.31 7.12 -22.66
N VAL A 591 -8.74 7.67 -23.70
CA VAL A 591 -9.30 8.74 -24.48
C VAL A 591 -10.49 8.11 -25.31
N MET A 592 -11.75 8.63 -25.24
CA MET A 592 -12.95 8.39 -26.10
C MET A 592 -13.44 9.64 -26.95
N LEU A 593 -13.48 9.62 -28.32
CA LEU A 593 -13.70 10.78 -29.26
C LEU A 593 -15.20 11.12 -29.29
N GLU A 594 -15.57 12.33 -29.69
CA GLU A 594 -16.88 12.52 -30.32
C GLU A 594 -16.83 12.10 -31.80
N GLY A 595 -17.76 11.21 -32.21
CA GLY A 595 -17.86 10.65 -33.57
C GLY A 595 -17.43 9.18 -33.71
N SER A 596 -16.60 8.66 -32.80
CA SER A 596 -16.32 7.23 -32.68
C SER A 596 -16.07 6.86 -31.22
N SER A 597 -16.08 5.57 -30.86
CA SER A 597 -15.89 5.13 -29.48
C SER A 597 -14.44 5.22 -28.93
N ARG A 598 -13.57 6.19 -29.35
CA ARG A 598 -12.12 6.39 -28.95
C ARG A 598 -11.52 7.82 -29.25
N ALA A 599 -10.73 8.51 -28.38
CA ALA A 599 -10.11 9.90 -28.24
C ALA A 599 -9.75 10.99 -29.29
N LEU A 600 -10.55 12.09 -29.37
CA LEU A 600 -10.51 13.42 -28.68
C LEU A 600 -11.70 14.24 -29.24
N SER A 601 -11.58 15.53 -29.51
CA SER A 601 -12.38 16.13 -30.61
C SER A 601 -11.47 17.02 -31.43
N VAL A 602 -10.61 16.36 -32.20
CA VAL A 602 -9.78 16.96 -33.23
C VAL A 602 -10.17 16.27 -34.53
N SER A 603 -10.41 17.04 -35.59
CA SER A 603 -10.83 16.51 -36.89
C SER A 603 -9.84 15.46 -37.39
N GLU A 604 -10.35 14.43 -38.07
CA GLU A 604 -9.58 13.22 -38.43
C GLU A 604 -8.31 13.55 -39.27
N ALA A 605 -8.41 14.53 -40.17
CA ALA A 605 -7.28 15.05 -40.95
C ALA A 605 -6.21 15.77 -40.12
N THR A 606 -6.57 16.38 -38.98
CA THR A 606 -5.63 17.09 -38.09
C THR A 606 -5.12 16.16 -36.97
N ALA A 607 -5.94 15.21 -36.50
CA ALA A 607 -5.58 14.22 -35.49
C ALA A 607 -4.49 13.23 -35.93
N TYR A 608 -4.18 13.13 -37.24
CA TYR A 608 -3.05 12.37 -37.76
C TYR A 608 -1.72 13.13 -37.62
N TYR A 609 -1.71 14.44 -37.90
CA TYR A 609 -0.50 15.29 -37.83
C TYR A 609 -0.24 15.91 -36.44
N SER A 610 -1.25 16.02 -35.57
CA SER A 610 -1.13 16.61 -34.23
C SER A 610 -0.76 15.62 -33.11
N ARG A 611 -0.49 14.35 -33.42
CA ARG A 611 -0.06 13.36 -32.41
C ARG A 611 1.42 13.51 -32.12
N MET A 612 1.74 13.94 -30.90
CA MET A 612 3.09 13.87 -30.36
C MET A 612 3.59 12.40 -30.39
N PRO A 613 4.76 12.12 -31.00
CA PRO A 613 5.34 10.77 -30.99
C PRO A 613 5.57 10.25 -29.57
N LEU A 614 5.47 8.93 -29.38
CA LEU A 614 5.64 8.30 -28.07
C LEU A 614 7.00 8.65 -27.43
N GLU A 615 8.08 8.59 -28.20
CA GLU A 615 9.43 8.97 -27.75
C GLU A 615 9.47 10.40 -27.22
N ARG A 616 8.90 11.36 -27.97
CA ARG A 616 8.81 12.78 -27.59
C ARG A 616 7.96 12.99 -26.34
N LEU A 617 6.89 12.21 -26.18
CA LEU A 617 6.01 12.25 -25.01
C LEU A 617 6.75 11.73 -23.77
N LEU A 618 7.40 10.56 -23.89
CA LEU A 618 8.20 9.97 -22.81
C LEU A 618 9.35 10.90 -22.40
N ALA A 619 9.95 11.59 -23.37
CA ALA A 619 11.02 12.56 -23.13
C ALA A 619 10.56 13.78 -22.32
N LEU A 620 9.39 14.36 -22.62
CA LEU A 620 8.81 15.46 -21.82
C LEU A 620 8.46 15.01 -20.39
N LEU A 621 7.92 13.79 -20.24
CA LEU A 621 7.60 13.24 -18.92
C LEU A 621 8.87 12.91 -18.12
N PHE A 622 9.90 12.36 -18.76
CA PHE A 622 11.19 12.07 -18.15
C PHE A 622 11.93 13.34 -17.74
N GLU A 623 11.92 14.40 -18.56
CA GLU A 623 12.46 15.71 -18.18
C GLU A 623 11.72 16.25 -16.95
N ALA A 624 10.39 16.23 -16.95
CA ALA A 624 9.60 16.70 -15.81
C ALA A 624 9.87 15.89 -14.53
N GLN A 625 9.99 14.55 -14.62
CA GLN A 625 10.39 13.69 -13.50
C GLN A 625 11.83 13.96 -13.03
N SER A 626 12.76 14.17 -13.96
CA SER A 626 14.17 14.43 -13.65
C SER A 626 14.32 15.77 -12.94
N GLN A 627 13.64 16.82 -13.42
CA GLN A 627 13.58 18.08 -12.70
C GLN A 627 12.93 17.90 -11.31
N LEU A 628 11.90 17.05 -11.17
CA LEU A 628 11.29 16.64 -9.88
C LEU A 628 12.14 15.68 -9.04
N ALA A 629 13.35 15.32 -9.48
CA ALA A 629 14.38 14.72 -8.65
C ALA A 629 15.48 15.74 -8.34
N SER A 630 16.00 16.44 -9.36
CA SER A 630 17.09 17.41 -9.24
C SER A 630 16.73 18.63 -8.39
N SER A 631 15.49 19.15 -8.43
CA SER A 631 15.08 20.23 -7.51
C SER A 631 14.93 19.77 -6.05
N HIS A 632 15.15 18.48 -5.76
CA HIS A 632 15.11 17.88 -4.43
C HIS A 632 16.43 17.19 -4.08
N MET A 633 17.47 17.30 -4.94
CA MET A 633 18.83 16.85 -4.64
C MET A 633 19.63 17.85 -3.81
N SER A 634 19.00 18.93 -3.31
CA SER A 634 19.61 19.84 -2.34
C SER A 634 19.07 19.59 -0.93
N SER A 635 19.39 18.41 -0.40
CA SER A 635 19.38 18.06 1.03
C SER A 635 20.10 16.70 1.21
N TYR A 636 21.35 16.75 1.68
CA TYR A 636 22.17 15.61 2.17
C TYR A 636 22.62 14.53 1.15
N LEU A 637 23.61 14.93 0.35
CA LEU A 637 24.93 14.26 0.21
C LEU A 637 24.99 12.75 -0.11
N GLN A 638 25.53 12.45 -1.29
CA GLN A 638 26.43 11.29 -1.45
C GLN A 638 27.84 11.74 -1.04
N VAL A 639 28.58 10.91 -0.31
CA VAL A 639 30.02 11.12 -0.10
C VAL A 639 30.71 10.98 -1.46
N PRO A 640 31.53 11.94 -1.93
CA PRO A 640 32.25 11.80 -3.19
C PRO A 640 33.16 10.57 -3.15
N PRO A 641 33.28 9.79 -4.24
CA PRO A 641 34.19 8.65 -4.29
C PRO A 641 35.62 9.04 -3.89
N PRO A 642 36.45 8.15 -3.32
CA PRO A 642 37.80 8.48 -2.86
C PRO A 642 38.66 9.22 -3.91
N ARG A 643 38.60 8.77 -5.17
CA ARG A 643 39.25 9.45 -6.31
C ARG A 643 38.84 10.90 -6.53
N THR A 644 37.58 11.24 -6.22
CA THR A 644 37.07 12.61 -6.35
C THR A 644 37.56 13.48 -5.19
N LEU A 645 37.63 12.94 -3.96
CA LEU A 645 38.22 13.61 -2.81
C LEU A 645 39.73 13.87 -3.01
N GLU A 646 40.44 12.92 -3.63
CA GLU A 646 41.86 13.05 -4.00
C GLU A 646 42.13 14.13 -5.06
N GLN A 647 41.13 14.49 -5.87
CA GLN A 647 41.22 15.50 -6.93
C GLN A 647 40.76 16.90 -6.51
N MET A 648 40.21 17.06 -5.30
CA MET A 648 39.83 18.36 -4.76
C MET A 648 41.06 19.13 -4.27
N ASP A 649 41.17 20.41 -4.63
CA ASP A 649 42.18 21.29 -4.05
C ASP A 649 41.98 21.47 -2.54
N ALA A 650 43.04 21.89 -1.85
CA ALA A 650 43.05 21.98 -0.39
C ALA A 650 42.00 22.96 0.16
N ALA A 651 41.66 24.03 -0.58
CA ALA A 651 40.65 24.99 -0.14
C ALA A 651 39.24 24.41 -0.28
N LEU A 652 38.93 23.73 -1.40
CA LEU A 652 37.66 23.02 -1.58
C LEU A 652 37.48 21.91 -0.54
N ARG A 653 38.55 21.18 -0.23
CA ARG A 653 38.55 20.08 0.74
C ARG A 653 38.35 20.58 2.17
N GLN A 654 39.02 21.68 2.56
CA GLN A 654 38.81 22.35 3.84
C GLN A 654 37.38 22.92 3.97
N ILE A 655 36.80 23.48 2.90
CA ILE A 655 35.41 23.96 2.89
C ILE A 655 34.42 22.78 3.03
N PHE A 656 34.69 21.64 2.36
CA PHE A 656 33.88 20.42 2.51
C PHE A 656 33.96 19.86 3.93
N GLU A 657 35.15 19.77 4.52
CA GLU A 657 35.36 19.27 5.89
C GLU A 657 34.74 20.20 6.95
N GLN A 658 34.71 21.52 6.71
CA GLN A 658 34.18 22.51 7.65
C GLN A 658 32.65 22.67 7.56
N TRP A 659 32.04 22.57 6.37
CA TRP A 659 30.62 22.89 6.14
C TRP A 659 29.77 21.72 5.64
N GLY A 660 30.41 20.60 5.23
CA GLY A 660 29.75 19.39 4.74
C GLY A 660 29.05 19.54 3.38
N LEU A 661 29.01 20.73 2.76
CA LEU A 661 28.15 21.04 1.61
C LEU A 661 28.91 21.77 0.51
N ILE A 662 28.76 21.31 -0.74
CA ILE A 662 29.23 21.98 -1.95
C ILE A 662 28.19 21.84 -3.06
N GLY A 663 27.73 22.96 -3.61
CA GLY A 663 26.81 23.02 -4.77
C GLY A 663 27.52 23.44 -6.07
N PRO A 664 27.15 22.90 -7.25
CA PRO A 664 27.73 23.31 -8.53
C PRO A 664 27.20 24.67 -9.01
N THR A 665 28.04 25.39 -9.74
CA THR A 665 27.78 26.69 -10.38
C THR A 665 28.50 26.77 -11.73
N VAL A 666 28.14 27.75 -12.58
CA VAL A 666 28.76 27.94 -13.91
C VAL A 666 30.29 28.18 -13.85
N PHE A 667 30.83 28.63 -12.72
CA PHE A 667 32.26 28.88 -12.51
C PHE A 667 32.92 27.93 -11.49
N GLY A 668 32.36 26.73 -11.30
CA GLY A 668 32.89 25.73 -10.37
C GLY A 668 31.95 25.47 -9.20
N TYR A 669 32.46 25.50 -7.97
CA TYR A 669 31.78 24.98 -6.78
C TYR A 669 31.56 26.06 -5.70
N CYS A 670 30.41 26.04 -5.02
CA CYS A 670 30.01 27.03 -4.01
C CYS A 670 29.56 26.34 -2.71
N GLY A 671 30.18 26.70 -1.58
CA GLY A 671 30.01 26.03 -0.28
C GLY A 671 28.90 26.58 0.63
N ALA A 672 27.74 26.99 0.09
CA ALA A 672 26.67 27.59 0.89
C ALA A 672 25.27 27.05 0.54
N GLY A 673 24.57 26.49 1.53
CA GLY A 673 23.18 26.04 1.42
C GLY A 673 22.13 27.17 1.32
N VAL A 674 22.55 28.42 1.50
CA VAL A 674 21.76 29.64 1.28
C VAL A 674 22.65 30.69 0.63
N CYS A 675 22.20 31.33 -0.45
CA CYS A 675 23.00 32.34 -1.16
C CYS A 675 23.10 33.66 -0.36
N VAL A 676 24.29 33.96 0.16
CA VAL A 676 24.57 35.16 0.99
C VAL A 676 25.09 36.37 0.22
N ARG A 677 25.16 36.34 -1.12
CA ARG A 677 25.66 37.48 -1.91
C ARG A 677 24.57 38.55 -2.10
N PRO A 678 24.81 39.83 -1.72
CA PRO A 678 23.94 40.93 -2.10
C PRO A 678 24.03 41.16 -3.62
N ASP A 679 25.24 41.38 -4.13
CA ASP A 679 25.51 41.87 -5.49
C ASP A 679 26.19 40.84 -6.41
N ASN A 680 26.37 41.21 -7.69
CA ASN A 680 26.99 40.39 -8.75
C ASN A 680 26.34 39.00 -8.97
N ARG A 681 25.02 38.90 -8.72
CA ARG A 681 24.21 37.67 -8.87
C ARG A 681 24.22 37.05 -10.27
N ALA A 682 24.53 37.84 -11.31
CA ALA A 682 24.69 37.36 -12.69
C ALA A 682 25.81 36.30 -12.84
N LEU A 683 26.81 36.30 -11.96
CA LEU A 683 27.86 35.28 -11.92
C LEU A 683 27.37 33.91 -11.40
N CYS A 684 26.14 33.83 -10.90
CA CYS A 684 25.55 32.62 -10.30
C CYS A 684 24.34 32.09 -11.10
N LEU A 685 24.33 32.31 -12.42
CA LEU A 685 23.36 31.68 -13.34
C LEU A 685 23.29 30.17 -13.08
N GLY A 686 22.07 29.64 -12.91
CA GLY A 686 21.81 28.22 -12.61
C GLY A 686 21.91 27.80 -11.14
N CYS A 687 22.21 28.70 -10.19
CA CYS A 687 22.24 28.37 -8.77
C CYS A 687 20.81 28.13 -8.20
N PRO A 688 20.50 26.95 -7.60
CA PRO A 688 19.17 26.65 -7.07
C PRO A 688 18.82 27.41 -5.78
N HIS A 689 19.80 28.02 -5.11
CA HIS A 689 19.62 28.74 -3.83
C HIS A 689 19.46 30.26 -3.99
N LEU A 690 19.15 30.73 -5.21
CA LEU A 690 19.09 32.16 -5.54
C LEU A 690 17.71 32.78 -5.21
N VAL A 691 17.57 33.31 -4.00
CA VAL A 691 16.31 33.92 -3.53
C VAL A 691 16.11 35.32 -4.16
N PRO A 692 14.96 35.61 -4.81
CA PRO A 692 14.65 36.95 -5.29
C PRO A 692 14.44 37.93 -4.13
N HIS A 693 15.13 39.08 -4.13
CA HIS A 693 14.78 40.18 -3.22
C HIS A 693 13.61 40.99 -3.81
N SER A 694 12.46 40.95 -3.13
CA SER A 694 11.38 41.91 -3.35
C SER A 694 11.70 43.25 -2.68
N GLY A 695 12.57 44.04 -3.31
CA GLY A 695 12.92 45.39 -2.85
C GLY A 695 11.80 46.39 -3.10
N VAL A 696 11.24 46.96 -2.03
CA VAL A 696 10.24 48.03 -2.10
C VAL A 696 10.88 49.29 -2.71
N SER A 697 10.25 49.86 -3.74
CA SER A 697 10.64 51.17 -4.27
C SER A 697 10.16 52.29 -3.33
N SER A 698 10.90 52.57 -2.27
CA SER A 698 10.72 53.78 -1.47
C SER A 698 11.39 54.96 -2.19
N LYS A 699 10.59 55.72 -2.94
CA LYS A 699 11.00 57.03 -3.46
C LYS A 699 11.26 57.98 -2.29
N THR A 700 12.51 58.36 -2.07
CA THR A 700 12.83 59.53 -1.23
C THR A 700 13.92 60.35 -1.91
N LYS A 701 13.59 61.61 -2.23
CA LYS A 701 14.53 62.59 -2.78
C LYS A 701 15.39 63.18 -1.65
N THR A 702 16.70 63.30 -1.91
CA THR A 702 17.61 64.36 -1.42
C THR A 702 18.93 64.14 -2.18
N ASN A 703 19.23 64.91 -3.23
CA ASN A 703 19.86 66.24 -3.24
C ASN A 703 21.26 66.28 -2.59
N HIS A 704 22.24 66.69 -3.40
CA HIS A 704 23.54 67.33 -3.12
C HIS A 704 24.18 67.15 -1.72
N CYS A 705 25.44 66.74 -1.64
CA CYS A 705 26.59 67.41 -2.29
C CYS A 705 27.66 66.42 -2.76
#